data_AF-A0A7S0PY10-F1
#
_entry.id   AF-A0A7S0PY10-F1
#
_cell.length_a   1.000
_cell.length_b   1.000
_cell.length_c   1.000
_cell.angle_alpha   90.00
_cell.angle_beta   90.00
_cell.angle_gamma   90.00
#
_symmetry.space_group_name_H-M   'P 1'
#
loop_
_entity.id
_entity.type
_entity.pdbx_description
1 polymer ?
#
loop_
_entity_poly.entity_id
_entity_poly.type
_entity_poly.pdbx_seq_one_letter_code
_entity_poly.pdbx_strand_id
1 'polypeptide(L)'
;LAVSVSADCYMHSPPGNNDRNRERNDNRNNGNRLFDSQNNGKGGYAWRGNANFKGQPDPLIYYTGSILRIEWTNQHACGANPNIVCDVVLQYGCDNKAANLVSLSKAGRQFPGLRDGYPNSNEPPEAADQNNPGYTRRRWEARANIPGQQQQNQDGTNTIGDNVYPADATRQERFYTRGDYGGVEFGMHEHYDNYLACKTTERNRGLYTADQKLNRNDARATRQNPNGARRGLECPEERDYYPYWNNKINKWKDIAVLTNDLDRCEYFQENSPNVKAYGYCERPDQSTSRRAPITREDCLAGNWTWVASAPLGGGKPDCKLSMMSRDNHLGNAVVTDPDTGLPKADPVQPETAHYLWEIPEELRDQRCVVRIRYNMSTLDYPSDRYSYDGGRSGVGIDSAKNCPLVKTAINDNDQNVDDLAYDEINTADLQCKQRLTESTIPLTNRPYVRVWPDQPKLSIALNTHQSSRTFQDRSYVFDIQKAPVSGKIWNLNTRGRRGNIVQAYPAVEYDFVPSHLEVTQGDYIHMQFHGSDFNAAKNANNGEGWQYSDRHNCVEARIATQNFPLPRTQMKLFPNANTAKRWALLDQEGCGDYYFGKLGANNNKVQNAFDNCGKLNAAPARFPPNAQDGLMKVGDQVGEEAKTYYYISTRNNNFSNRSHKGQLVVNPNDSLTAGEVAGIVVGTMAGAGLVVAGVCFWGKKNPHSKPGGWYKTCAGKCAKMRGGTTSAPAPDTPYTNYA
;
A
#
# COMPACT_ATOMS: atom_id res chain seq x y z
N LEU A 1 -18.55 14.66 25.48
CA LEU A 1 -18.41 14.36 24.02
C LEU A 1 -16.99 14.68 23.57
N ALA A 2 -16.04 13.75 23.74
CA ALA A 2 -14.75 13.86 23.09
C ALA A 2 -14.95 13.50 21.62
N VAL A 3 -15.02 14.51 20.75
CA VAL A 3 -14.94 14.28 19.31
C VAL A 3 -13.56 13.68 19.07
N SER A 4 -13.49 12.37 18.81
CA SER A 4 -12.30 11.71 18.28
C SER A 4 -11.84 12.53 17.08
N VAL A 5 -10.65 13.13 17.16
CA VAL A 5 -10.04 13.76 16.00
C VAL A 5 -9.67 12.61 15.06
N SER A 6 -10.49 12.39 14.04
CA SER A 6 -10.13 11.53 12.91
C SER A 6 -9.05 12.29 12.16
N ALA A 7 -7.79 11.92 12.34
CA ALA A 7 -6.85 12.04 11.23
C ALA A 7 -7.18 10.93 10.26
N ASP A 8 -6.88 11.14 8.98
CA ASP A 8 -7.16 10.14 7.99
C ASP A 8 -5.95 9.89 7.08
N CYS A 9 -5.77 8.64 6.68
CA CYS A 9 -4.82 8.20 5.67
C CYS A 9 -5.58 7.38 4.61
N TYR A 10 -5.72 7.90 3.38
CA TYR A 10 -6.47 7.26 2.31
C TYR A 10 -5.57 6.83 1.18
N MET A 11 -5.63 5.56 0.80
CA MET A 11 -4.89 5.07 -0.35
C MET A 11 -5.69 5.27 -1.64
N HIS A 12 -5.01 5.74 -2.68
CA HIS A 12 -5.58 6.15 -3.95
C HIS A 12 -5.15 5.25 -5.12
N SER A 13 -3.92 4.73 -5.08
CA SER A 13 -3.38 3.77 -6.05
C SER A 13 -2.45 2.77 -5.34
N PRO A 14 -2.61 1.45 -5.54
CA PRO A 14 -3.85 0.78 -5.95
C PRO A 14 -5.06 1.25 -5.10
N PRO A 15 -6.31 1.07 -5.56
CA PRO A 15 -7.47 1.67 -4.89
C PRO A 15 -7.62 1.17 -3.45
N GLY A 16 -7.59 2.09 -2.48
CA GLY A 16 -7.86 1.84 -1.07
C GLY A 16 -9.33 1.48 -0.82
N ASN A 17 -9.57 0.43 -0.03
CA ASN A 17 -10.91 -0.04 0.24
C ASN A 17 -11.53 0.62 1.48
N ASN A 18 -10.75 0.96 2.53
CA ASN A 18 -11.26 1.48 3.81
C ASN A 18 -12.47 0.68 4.37
N ASP A 19 -12.35 -0.65 4.43
CA ASP A 19 -13.41 -1.62 4.79
C ASP A 19 -14.62 -1.67 3.84
N ARG A 20 -14.59 -0.97 2.72
CA ARG A 20 -15.71 -0.97 1.77
C ARG A 20 -15.68 -2.22 0.90
N ASN A 21 -16.87 -2.65 0.49
CA ASN A 21 -17.03 -3.66 -0.55
C ASN A 21 -18.08 -3.19 -1.55
N ARG A 22 -19.17 -3.93 -1.71
CA ARG A 22 -20.18 -3.71 -2.74
C ARG A 22 -21.39 -2.92 -2.21
N GLU A 23 -21.14 -1.99 -1.29
CA GLU A 23 -22.15 -1.12 -0.67
C GLU A 23 -22.28 0.22 -1.40
N ARG A 24 -23.51 0.71 -1.57
CA ARG A 24 -23.80 1.98 -2.28
C ARG A 24 -23.81 3.22 -1.40
N ASN A 25 -23.70 3.10 -0.09
CA ASN A 25 -23.80 4.27 0.80
C ASN A 25 -22.56 5.17 0.70
N ASP A 26 -22.69 6.46 1.04
CA ASP A 26 -21.53 7.36 1.01
C ASP A 26 -20.48 7.02 2.07
N ASN A 27 -20.93 6.63 3.26
CA ASN A 27 -20.10 6.07 4.32
C ASN A 27 -20.03 4.54 4.20
N ARG A 28 -18.92 3.94 4.64
CA ARG A 28 -18.85 2.50 4.86
C ARG A 28 -19.91 2.04 5.86
N ASN A 29 -20.58 0.92 5.61
CA ASN A 29 -21.61 0.36 6.47
C ASN A 29 -21.01 -0.33 7.70
N ASN A 30 -19.79 -0.85 7.59
CA ASN A 30 -19.14 -1.58 8.68
C ASN A 30 -17.62 -1.41 8.70
N GLY A 31 -17.09 -0.54 9.58
CA GLY A 31 -15.64 -0.48 9.88
C GLY A 31 -15.11 -1.67 10.70
N ASN A 32 -15.94 -2.68 10.93
CA ASN A 32 -15.69 -4.05 11.40
C ASN A 32 -14.89 -4.96 10.49
N ARG A 33 -14.92 -4.69 9.19
CA ARG A 33 -15.04 -5.74 8.19
C ARG A 33 -13.74 -6.50 7.97
N LEU A 34 -12.67 -5.79 7.60
CA LEU A 34 -11.36 -6.35 7.24
C LEU A 34 -10.27 -5.95 8.23
N PHE A 35 -10.24 -4.69 8.65
CA PHE A 35 -9.17 -4.14 9.50
C PHE A 35 -9.68 -2.91 10.25
N ASP A 36 -8.86 -2.37 11.15
CA ASP A 36 -9.21 -1.14 11.84
C ASP A 36 -8.53 0.06 11.19
N SER A 37 -9.21 0.70 10.24
CA SER A 37 -8.64 1.79 9.47
C SER A 37 -8.36 3.06 10.28
N GLN A 38 -9.12 3.27 11.36
CA GLN A 38 -9.16 4.51 12.14
C GLN A 38 -9.55 5.77 11.35
N ASN A 39 -9.83 5.63 10.05
CA ASN A 39 -10.20 6.71 9.14
C ASN A 39 -11.71 7.02 9.18
N ASN A 40 -12.09 8.18 8.66
CA ASN A 40 -13.48 8.56 8.38
C ASN A 40 -14.19 7.51 7.50
N GLY A 41 -15.46 7.25 7.82
CA GLY A 41 -16.32 6.32 7.09
C GLY A 41 -16.54 6.67 5.63
N LYS A 42 -16.44 7.95 5.25
CA LYS A 42 -16.69 8.42 3.88
C LYS A 42 -15.51 8.19 2.92
N GLY A 43 -14.31 7.92 3.45
CA GLY A 43 -13.14 7.65 2.63
C GLY A 43 -13.08 6.24 2.02
N GLY A 44 -12.03 5.98 1.24
CA GLY A 44 -11.88 4.77 0.43
C GLY A 44 -12.83 4.71 -0.77
N TYR A 45 -12.76 3.60 -1.51
CA TYR A 45 -13.55 3.38 -2.71
C TYR A 45 -14.44 2.17 -2.57
N ALA A 46 -15.64 2.19 -3.18
CA ALA A 46 -16.45 0.98 -3.31
C ALA A 46 -15.77 -0.02 -4.27
N TRP A 47 -16.12 -1.31 -4.14
CA TRP A 47 -15.48 -2.41 -4.85
C TRP A 47 -15.52 -2.23 -6.37
N ARG A 48 -14.39 -2.56 -7.03
CA ARG A 48 -14.04 -2.05 -8.36
C ARG A 48 -13.96 -3.09 -9.47
N GLY A 49 -14.80 -4.13 -9.40
CA GLY A 49 -14.83 -5.22 -10.37
C GLY A 49 -16.20 -5.48 -10.98
N ASN A 50 -16.30 -6.59 -11.70
CA ASN A 50 -17.51 -7.05 -12.37
C ASN A 50 -18.57 -7.54 -11.35
N ALA A 51 -19.70 -6.82 -11.29
CA ALA A 51 -20.81 -7.12 -10.39
C ALA A 51 -21.37 -8.56 -10.53
N ASN A 52 -21.13 -9.21 -11.67
CA ASN A 52 -21.65 -10.53 -12.01
C ASN A 52 -20.68 -11.69 -11.74
N PHE A 53 -19.45 -11.42 -11.31
CA PHE A 53 -18.51 -12.47 -10.90
C PHE A 53 -19.01 -13.23 -9.68
N LYS A 54 -18.80 -14.55 -9.71
CA LYS A 54 -19.28 -15.50 -8.72
C LYS A 54 -18.13 -16.33 -8.19
N GLY A 55 -17.97 -16.38 -6.87
CA GLY A 55 -17.00 -17.25 -6.19
C GLY A 55 -15.52 -16.97 -6.53
N GLN A 56 -15.23 -15.88 -7.25
CA GLN A 56 -13.91 -15.55 -7.75
C GLN A 56 -13.66 -14.03 -7.68
N PRO A 57 -12.40 -13.60 -7.50
CA PRO A 57 -12.03 -12.19 -7.54
C PRO A 57 -12.05 -11.62 -8.95
N ASP A 58 -12.13 -10.28 -9.04
CA ASP A 58 -11.87 -9.51 -10.28
C ASP A 58 -10.75 -8.47 -10.01
N PRO A 59 -9.51 -8.93 -9.83
CA PRO A 59 -8.42 -8.07 -9.39
C PRO A 59 -7.87 -7.20 -10.52
N LEU A 60 -7.27 -6.05 -10.17
CA LEU A 60 -6.27 -5.41 -11.03
C LEU A 60 -5.10 -6.37 -11.25
N ILE A 61 -4.40 -6.24 -12.37
CA ILE A 61 -3.28 -7.12 -12.71
C ILE A 61 -2.02 -6.26 -12.85
N TYR A 62 -0.94 -6.60 -12.17
CA TYR A 62 0.36 -5.97 -12.36
C TYR A 62 1.39 -6.99 -12.82
N TYR A 63 2.53 -6.51 -13.32
CA TYR A 63 3.60 -7.37 -13.81
C TYR A 63 4.83 -7.26 -12.92
N THR A 64 5.56 -8.35 -12.78
CA THR A 64 6.91 -8.30 -12.19
C THR A 64 7.78 -7.28 -12.93
N GLY A 65 8.62 -6.54 -12.21
CA GLY A 65 9.47 -5.48 -12.76
C GLY A 65 8.73 -4.22 -13.25
N SER A 66 7.39 -4.17 -13.15
CA SER A 66 6.67 -2.93 -13.47
C SER A 66 6.76 -1.93 -12.32
N ILE A 67 6.79 -0.65 -12.67
CA ILE A 67 6.82 0.47 -11.71
C ILE A 67 5.39 0.85 -11.35
N LEU A 68 4.98 0.50 -10.13
CA LEU A 68 3.69 0.83 -9.54
C LEU A 68 3.81 2.05 -8.65
N ARG A 69 3.09 3.12 -8.98
CA ARG A 69 2.91 4.27 -8.09
C ARG A 69 1.91 3.91 -6.98
N ILE A 70 2.42 3.72 -5.77
CA ILE A 70 1.62 3.66 -4.55
C ILE A 70 1.35 5.10 -4.12
N GLU A 71 0.08 5.51 -4.04
CA GLU A 71 -0.30 6.90 -3.81
C GLU A 71 -1.35 7.01 -2.72
N TRP A 72 -1.24 8.02 -1.85
CA TRP A 72 -2.15 8.26 -0.74
C TRP A 72 -2.30 9.75 -0.40
N THR A 73 -3.30 10.05 0.41
CA THR A 73 -3.42 11.33 1.12
C THR A 73 -3.34 11.05 2.62
N ASN A 74 -2.61 11.88 3.36
CA ASN A 74 -2.61 11.89 4.82
C ASN A 74 -2.97 13.29 5.31
N GLN A 75 -3.90 13.37 6.26
CA GLN A 75 -4.44 14.65 6.69
C GLN A 75 -3.50 15.42 7.64
N HIS A 76 -2.66 14.73 8.42
CA HIS A 76 -1.88 15.33 9.52
C HIS A 76 -0.42 15.56 9.16
N ALA A 77 -0.11 16.16 8.00
CA ALA A 77 1.25 16.46 7.53
C ALA A 77 2.23 15.26 7.53
N CYS A 78 3.35 15.39 6.84
CA CYS A 78 4.52 14.53 7.04
C CYS A 78 5.74 15.18 6.40
N GLY A 79 6.90 14.51 6.47
CA GLY A 79 8.15 15.00 5.90
C GLY A 79 8.75 16.12 6.74
N ALA A 80 9.43 17.08 6.11
CA ALA A 80 10.08 18.22 6.77
C ALA A 80 9.07 19.23 7.38
N ASN A 81 8.18 18.78 8.26
CA ASN A 81 7.22 19.57 9.01
C ASN A 81 7.61 19.58 10.49
N PRO A 82 7.79 20.77 11.11
CA PRO A 82 8.28 20.90 12.49
C PRO A 82 7.20 20.71 13.56
N ASN A 83 5.99 20.23 13.24
CA ASN A 83 4.89 20.09 14.20
C ASN A 83 4.56 18.62 14.55
N ILE A 84 5.06 17.65 13.80
CA ILE A 84 4.65 16.26 13.91
C ILE A 84 5.81 15.29 13.75
N VAL A 85 5.74 14.14 14.41
CA VAL A 85 6.51 12.93 14.09
C VAL A 85 5.63 12.04 13.24
N CYS A 86 6.14 11.57 12.10
CA CYS A 86 5.38 10.71 11.20
C CYS A 86 6.25 9.61 10.59
N ASP A 87 5.68 8.41 10.54
CA ASP A 87 6.21 7.29 9.77
C ASP A 87 5.09 6.73 8.88
N VAL A 88 5.30 6.80 7.56
CA VAL A 88 4.48 6.11 6.56
C VAL A 88 5.17 4.79 6.21
N VAL A 89 4.61 3.69 6.69
CA VAL A 89 5.12 2.33 6.45
C VAL A 89 4.30 1.69 5.34
N LEU A 90 4.93 1.41 4.21
CA LEU A 90 4.35 0.72 3.07
C LEU A 90 4.70 -0.75 3.11
N GLN A 91 3.71 -1.61 2.97
CA GLN A 91 3.88 -3.05 3.11
C GLN A 91 3.00 -3.82 2.14
N TYR A 92 3.34 -5.09 1.94
CA TYR A 92 2.51 -6.00 1.17
C TYR A 92 2.32 -7.35 1.86
N GLY A 93 1.17 -7.95 1.53
CA GLY A 93 0.77 -9.29 1.90
C GLY A 93 0.35 -10.05 0.66
N CYS A 94 0.92 -11.24 0.43
CA CYS A 94 0.62 -12.04 -0.75
C CYS A 94 0.23 -13.49 -0.42
N ASP A 95 -0.35 -14.14 -1.41
CA ASP A 95 -0.65 -15.56 -1.40
C ASP A 95 -0.69 -16.12 -2.83
N ASN A 96 -0.49 -17.43 -2.99
CA ASN A 96 -0.45 -18.04 -4.31
C ASN A 96 -1.83 -17.89 -5.00
N LYS A 97 -1.86 -17.29 -6.20
CA LYS A 97 -3.12 -17.05 -6.93
C LYS A 97 -3.82 -18.34 -7.38
N ALA A 98 -3.04 -19.40 -7.65
CA ALA A 98 -3.50 -20.69 -8.17
C ALA A 98 -3.89 -21.67 -7.07
N ALA A 99 -3.43 -21.42 -5.83
CA ALA A 99 -4.03 -22.04 -4.66
C ALA A 99 -5.43 -21.44 -4.51
N ASN A 100 -6.40 -22.03 -5.21
CA ASN A 100 -7.82 -21.78 -4.99
C ASN A 100 -8.06 -21.64 -3.48
N LEU A 101 -9.09 -20.86 -3.14
CA LEU A 101 -9.63 -20.55 -1.81
C LEU A 101 -9.86 -21.77 -0.87
N VAL A 102 -9.48 -22.97 -1.32
CA VAL A 102 -9.72 -24.32 -0.82
C VAL A 102 -8.42 -25.04 -0.39
N SER A 103 -7.22 -24.56 -0.74
CA SER A 103 -5.97 -25.24 -0.32
C SER A 103 -5.62 -24.95 1.14
N LEU A 104 -5.66 -25.99 1.97
CA LEU A 104 -5.31 -25.97 3.41
C LEU A 104 -3.82 -26.01 3.70
N SER A 105 -2.98 -26.22 2.68
CA SER A 105 -1.54 -26.17 2.91
C SER A 105 -1.16 -24.75 3.31
N LYS A 106 -0.72 -24.59 4.56
CA LYS A 106 -0.24 -23.34 5.17
C LYS A 106 1.27 -23.16 5.00
N ALA A 107 1.97 -24.23 4.65
CA ALA A 107 3.42 -24.25 4.59
C ALA A 107 3.93 -23.29 3.50
N GLY A 108 4.81 -22.36 3.88
CA GLY A 108 5.44 -21.40 2.96
C GLY A 108 4.53 -20.28 2.44
N ARG A 109 3.30 -20.13 2.97
CA ARG A 109 2.36 -19.08 2.56
C ARG A 109 2.33 -17.94 3.56
N GLN A 110 2.22 -16.70 3.06
CA GLN A 110 2.18 -15.50 3.88
C GLN A 110 0.76 -15.23 4.41
N PHE A 111 -0.24 -15.14 3.52
CA PHE A 111 -1.66 -14.98 3.90
C PHE A 111 -2.61 -15.96 3.19
N PRO A 112 -2.66 -17.25 3.60
CA PRO A 112 -3.52 -18.25 2.98
C PRO A 112 -4.98 -17.79 2.85
N GLY A 113 -5.53 -17.80 1.63
CA GLY A 113 -6.93 -17.45 1.35
C GLY A 113 -7.20 -15.95 1.20
N LEU A 114 -6.17 -15.14 0.94
CA LEU A 114 -6.25 -13.70 0.72
C LEU A 114 -7.36 -13.32 -0.29
N ARG A 115 -8.31 -12.48 0.13
CA ARG A 115 -9.48 -12.06 -0.68
C ARG A 115 -10.19 -10.83 -0.12
N ASP A 116 -10.98 -10.19 -0.98
CA ASP A 116 -11.92 -9.14 -0.59
C ASP A 116 -13.34 -9.64 -0.35
N GLY A 117 -13.63 -10.93 -0.44
CA GLY A 117 -15.00 -11.44 -0.23
C GLY A 117 -15.93 -11.21 -1.42
N TYR A 118 -16.44 -12.29 -2.00
CA TYR A 118 -17.20 -12.24 -3.26
C TYR A 118 -18.54 -12.94 -3.14
N PRO A 119 -19.57 -12.49 -3.88
CA PRO A 119 -20.83 -13.19 -3.91
C PRO A 119 -20.63 -14.60 -4.45
N ASN A 120 -21.34 -15.52 -3.83
CA ASN A 120 -21.21 -16.95 -4.06
C ASN A 120 -22.49 -17.56 -4.66
N SER A 121 -23.56 -16.79 -4.86
CA SER A 121 -24.85 -17.39 -5.22
C SER A 121 -24.88 -18.15 -6.54
N ASN A 122 -25.34 -19.40 -6.44
CA ASN A 122 -25.78 -20.22 -7.57
C ASN A 122 -26.94 -19.59 -8.35
N GLU A 123 -27.77 -18.77 -7.69
CA GLU A 123 -28.87 -18.06 -8.32
C GLU A 123 -28.39 -17.08 -9.40
N PRO A 124 -29.16 -16.89 -10.48
CA PRO A 124 -28.84 -15.88 -11.49
C PRO A 124 -28.72 -14.49 -10.85
N PRO A 125 -27.87 -13.60 -11.43
CA PRO A 125 -27.84 -12.20 -11.03
C PRO A 125 -29.23 -11.57 -11.00
N GLU A 126 -29.52 -10.78 -9.97
CA GLU A 126 -30.80 -10.07 -9.85
C GLU A 126 -30.72 -8.72 -10.58
N ALA A 127 -31.86 -8.25 -11.11
CA ALA A 127 -31.98 -6.87 -11.58
C ALA A 127 -31.79 -5.92 -10.39
N ALA A 128 -30.71 -5.15 -10.42
CA ALA A 128 -30.26 -4.36 -9.28
C ALA A 128 -30.57 -2.85 -9.39
N ASP A 129 -31.16 -2.46 -10.52
CA ASP A 129 -31.76 -1.14 -10.74
C ASP A 129 -33.01 -1.33 -11.61
N GLN A 130 -34.19 -1.06 -11.05
CA GLN A 130 -35.46 -1.18 -11.77
C GLN A 130 -35.55 -0.24 -12.98
N ASN A 131 -34.75 0.83 -13.01
CA ASN A 131 -34.69 1.74 -14.15
C ASN A 131 -33.75 1.24 -15.26
N ASN A 132 -32.92 0.25 -14.98
CA ASN A 132 -31.94 -0.34 -15.90
C ASN A 132 -31.99 -1.86 -15.81
N PRO A 133 -33.01 -2.52 -16.39
CA PRO A 133 -33.19 -3.97 -16.29
C PRO A 133 -32.03 -4.78 -16.92
N GLY A 134 -31.23 -4.17 -17.80
CA GLY A 134 -29.99 -4.77 -18.31
C GLY A 134 -28.85 -4.85 -17.29
N TYR A 135 -28.90 -4.05 -16.21
CA TYR A 135 -27.92 -4.10 -15.14
C TYR A 135 -28.32 -5.12 -14.07
N THR A 136 -27.45 -6.09 -13.86
CA THR A 136 -27.63 -7.13 -12.85
C THR A 136 -26.46 -7.19 -11.88
N ARG A 137 -26.70 -7.70 -10.67
CA ARG A 137 -25.64 -7.98 -9.69
C ARG A 137 -25.81 -9.38 -9.14
N ARG A 138 -24.70 -10.08 -8.89
CA ARG A 138 -24.75 -11.34 -8.14
C ARG A 138 -25.14 -11.11 -6.69
N ARG A 139 -25.97 -12.01 -6.18
CA ARG A 139 -26.36 -12.08 -4.77
C ARG A 139 -25.35 -12.87 -3.97
N TRP A 140 -25.33 -12.62 -2.66
CA TRP A 140 -24.71 -13.52 -1.69
C TRP A 140 -25.73 -14.57 -1.30
N GLU A 141 -25.29 -15.83 -1.19
CA GLU A 141 -26.18 -16.90 -0.73
C GLU A 141 -26.65 -16.61 0.68
N ALA A 142 -27.97 -16.62 0.87
CA ALA A 142 -28.53 -16.85 2.18
C ALA A 142 -28.19 -18.30 2.54
N ARG A 143 -27.14 -18.53 3.34
CA ARG A 143 -26.85 -19.87 3.86
C ARG A 143 -28.12 -20.37 4.56
N ALA A 144 -28.72 -21.47 4.08
CA ALA A 144 -29.81 -22.15 4.80
C ALA A 144 -29.34 -22.34 6.24
N ASN A 145 -30.08 -21.80 7.23
CA ASN A 145 -29.71 -21.70 8.65
C ASN A 145 -28.79 -22.83 9.12
N ILE A 146 -27.47 -22.67 8.98
CA ILE A 146 -26.50 -23.53 9.66
C ILE A 146 -26.36 -22.91 11.05
N PRO A 147 -26.78 -23.59 12.13
CA PRO A 147 -26.68 -23.03 13.48
C PRO A 147 -25.27 -22.54 13.77
N GLY A 148 -25.12 -21.25 14.11
CA GLY A 148 -23.84 -20.62 14.45
C GLY A 148 -23.04 -20.01 13.30
N GLN A 149 -23.49 -20.10 12.04
CA GLN A 149 -22.83 -19.45 10.90
C GLN A 149 -23.46 -18.09 10.61
N GLN A 150 -22.67 -17.02 10.63
CA GLN A 150 -23.12 -15.70 10.18
C GLN A 150 -23.33 -15.72 8.67
N GLN A 151 -24.48 -15.21 8.21
CA GLN A 151 -24.73 -14.96 6.79
C GLN A 151 -24.03 -13.65 6.38
N GLN A 152 -23.57 -13.58 5.14
CA GLN A 152 -23.08 -12.33 4.56
C GLN A 152 -24.28 -11.48 4.08
N ASN A 153 -24.22 -10.17 4.30
CA ASN A 153 -25.23 -9.26 3.79
C ASN A 153 -25.05 -9.04 2.27
N GLN A 154 -26.06 -8.48 1.61
CA GLN A 154 -26.02 -8.26 0.15
C GLN A 154 -25.06 -7.14 -0.31
N ASP A 155 -24.31 -6.53 0.62
CA ASP A 155 -23.25 -5.57 0.32
C ASP A 155 -21.85 -6.17 0.54
N GLY A 156 -21.76 -7.38 1.10
CA GLY A 156 -20.50 -8.05 1.40
C GLY A 156 -19.70 -7.43 2.55
N THR A 157 -20.38 -6.77 3.50
CA THR A 157 -19.74 -5.95 4.55
C THR A 157 -19.77 -6.55 5.96
N ASN A 158 -20.38 -7.71 6.17
CA ASN A 158 -20.28 -8.40 7.46
C ASN A 158 -18.84 -8.88 7.71
N THR A 159 -18.43 -8.77 8.98
CA THR A 159 -17.14 -9.29 9.48
C THR A 159 -17.22 -10.81 9.65
N ILE A 160 -16.09 -11.51 9.50
CA ILE A 160 -15.99 -12.93 9.87
C ILE A 160 -16.25 -13.07 11.38
N GLY A 161 -17.29 -13.78 11.81
CA GLY A 161 -17.60 -13.97 13.23
C GLY A 161 -16.60 -14.84 14.00
N ASP A 162 -16.57 -14.74 15.33
CA ASP A 162 -15.74 -15.61 16.20
C ASP A 162 -16.21 -17.06 16.19
N ASN A 163 -17.53 -17.30 16.13
CA ASN A 163 -18.14 -18.63 16.10
C ASN A 163 -18.10 -19.29 14.71
N VAL A 164 -17.79 -18.49 13.68
CA VAL A 164 -17.64 -18.98 12.30
C VAL A 164 -16.39 -19.84 12.18
N TYR A 165 -15.40 -19.62 13.07
CA TYR A 165 -14.17 -20.39 13.11
C TYR A 165 -14.18 -21.37 14.30
N PRO A 166 -14.30 -22.66 14.02
CA PRO A 166 -14.56 -23.68 15.03
C PRO A 166 -13.28 -24.18 15.72
N ALA A 167 -13.45 -24.70 16.94
CA ALA A 167 -12.36 -25.11 17.81
C ALA A 167 -11.55 -26.33 17.34
N ASP A 168 -12.04 -27.09 16.34
CA ASP A 168 -11.35 -28.26 15.79
C ASP A 168 -10.90 -28.06 14.34
N ALA A 169 -9.74 -28.63 13.99
CA ALA A 169 -9.09 -28.46 12.70
C ALA A 169 -9.97 -28.90 11.52
N THR A 170 -10.81 -29.93 11.69
CA THR A 170 -11.72 -30.42 10.64
C THR A 170 -12.79 -29.39 10.31
N ARG A 171 -13.38 -28.74 11.30
CA ARG A 171 -14.37 -27.71 11.07
C ARG A 171 -13.73 -26.42 10.53
N GLN A 172 -12.48 -26.10 10.88
CA GLN A 172 -11.72 -24.99 10.31
C GLN A 172 -11.45 -25.22 8.83
N GLU A 173 -11.02 -26.44 8.52
CA GLU A 173 -10.95 -26.95 7.16
C GLU A 173 -12.30 -26.80 6.47
N ARG A 174 -13.42 -27.22 7.08
CA ARG A 174 -14.75 -27.05 6.49
C ARG A 174 -15.13 -25.61 6.19
N PHE A 175 -14.73 -24.63 7.00
CA PHE A 175 -14.99 -23.22 6.70
C PHE A 175 -14.27 -22.78 5.41
N TYR A 176 -13.06 -23.29 5.16
CA TYR A 176 -12.29 -23.02 3.95
C TYR A 176 -12.59 -23.95 2.78
N THR A 177 -13.15 -25.15 3.02
CA THR A 177 -13.22 -26.22 1.99
C THR A 177 -14.58 -26.82 1.74
N ARG A 178 -15.60 -26.64 2.61
CA ARG A 178 -16.91 -27.28 2.43
C ARG A 178 -18.05 -26.30 2.15
N GLY A 179 -18.90 -26.71 1.21
CA GLY A 179 -19.94 -25.90 0.56
C GLY A 179 -19.45 -25.43 -0.80
N ASP A 180 -20.36 -25.19 -1.75
CA ASP A 180 -20.03 -24.78 -3.12
C ASP A 180 -19.06 -23.57 -3.19
N TYR A 181 -18.86 -22.83 -2.06
CA TYR A 181 -18.03 -21.62 -1.99
C TYR A 181 -17.24 -21.38 -0.68
N GLY A 182 -16.89 -22.39 0.12
CA GLY A 182 -15.77 -22.34 1.11
C GLY A 182 -15.46 -21.04 1.90
N GLY A 183 -16.46 -20.28 2.38
CA GLY A 183 -16.22 -19.07 3.19
C GLY A 183 -15.71 -17.85 2.40
N VAL A 184 -15.74 -17.92 1.06
CA VAL A 184 -15.24 -16.87 0.15
C VAL A 184 -16.08 -15.61 0.15
N GLU A 185 -17.26 -15.62 0.76
CA GLU A 185 -18.15 -14.48 0.88
C GLU A 185 -17.64 -13.38 1.83
N PHE A 186 -16.69 -13.73 2.70
CA PHE A 186 -16.06 -12.79 3.62
C PHE A 186 -14.70 -12.35 3.09
N GLY A 187 -14.38 -11.08 3.31
CA GLY A 187 -13.04 -10.57 3.09
C GLY A 187 -12.06 -11.12 4.14
N MET A 188 -10.84 -11.40 3.72
CA MET A 188 -9.80 -11.96 4.57
C MET A 188 -8.44 -11.49 4.06
N HIS A 189 -7.83 -10.51 4.74
CA HIS A 189 -6.48 -10.02 4.43
C HIS A 189 -5.40 -10.66 5.32
N GLU A 190 -5.80 -11.22 6.47
CA GLU A 190 -4.98 -12.04 7.34
C GLU A 190 -5.66 -13.38 7.63
N HIS A 191 -4.86 -14.42 7.81
CA HIS A 191 -5.37 -15.75 8.10
C HIS A 191 -5.79 -15.87 9.58
N TYR A 192 -6.73 -16.76 9.89
CA TYR A 192 -7.26 -16.89 11.25
C TYR A 192 -6.18 -17.26 12.27
N ASP A 193 -5.19 -18.07 11.89
CA ASP A 193 -4.10 -18.45 12.79
C ASP A 193 -3.31 -17.25 13.31
N ASN A 194 -3.18 -16.18 12.51
CA ASN A 194 -2.55 -14.92 12.95
C ASN A 194 -3.40 -14.28 14.06
N TYR A 195 -4.72 -14.21 13.88
CA TYR A 195 -5.63 -13.70 14.89
C TYR A 195 -5.68 -14.59 16.15
N LEU A 196 -5.63 -15.91 15.99
CA LEU A 196 -5.56 -16.84 17.12
C LEU A 196 -4.26 -16.66 17.90
N ALA A 197 -3.14 -16.49 17.21
CA ALA A 197 -1.87 -16.13 17.85
C ALA A 197 -1.98 -14.80 18.60
N CYS A 198 -2.64 -13.78 18.03
CA CYS A 198 -2.91 -12.52 18.71
C CYS A 198 -3.76 -12.69 19.99
N LYS A 199 -4.84 -13.48 19.92
CA LYS A 199 -5.73 -13.77 21.06
C LYS A 199 -5.04 -14.54 22.18
N THR A 200 -4.04 -15.36 21.84
CA THR A 200 -3.40 -16.30 22.76
C THR A 200 -2.00 -15.91 23.16
N THR A 201 -1.46 -14.81 22.64
CA THR A 201 -0.19 -14.22 23.08
C THR A 201 -0.45 -13.18 24.15
N GLU A 202 0.39 -13.14 25.18
CA GLU A 202 0.36 -12.09 26.19
C GLU A 202 0.58 -10.72 25.53
N ARG A 203 -0.11 -9.70 26.04
CA ARG A 203 0.15 -8.34 25.58
C ARG A 203 1.58 -7.92 25.89
N ASN A 204 2.16 -7.09 25.03
CA ASN A 204 3.42 -6.45 25.34
C ASN A 204 3.20 -5.29 26.33
N ARG A 205 3.73 -5.45 27.55
CA ARG A 205 3.61 -4.46 28.64
C ARG A 205 4.61 -3.31 28.52
N GLY A 206 5.59 -3.39 27.63
CA GLY A 206 6.51 -2.28 27.35
C GLY A 206 5.95 -1.22 26.39
N LEU A 207 4.74 -1.43 25.86
CA LEU A 207 4.10 -0.50 24.92
C LEU A 207 3.53 0.74 25.62
N TYR A 208 3.55 1.88 24.92
CA TYR A 208 2.97 3.15 25.38
C TYR A 208 1.44 3.03 25.56
N THR A 209 0.94 3.24 26.78
CA THR A 209 -0.50 3.22 27.07
C THR A 209 -1.01 4.53 27.66
N ALA A 210 -0.13 5.47 28.03
CA ALA A 210 -0.51 6.67 28.76
C ALA A 210 -1.41 6.30 29.96
N ASP A 211 -2.58 6.92 30.07
CA ASP A 211 -3.61 6.69 31.08
C ASP A 211 -4.75 5.75 30.63
N GLN A 212 -4.65 5.10 29.46
CA GLN A 212 -5.66 4.14 29.00
C GLN A 212 -5.70 2.88 29.87
N LYS A 213 -6.88 2.57 30.38
CA LYS A 213 -7.16 1.30 31.07
C LYS A 213 -7.43 0.19 30.05
N LEU A 214 -6.45 -0.70 29.91
CA LEU A 214 -6.59 -1.89 29.07
C LEU A 214 -7.37 -2.98 29.80
N ASN A 215 -8.47 -3.44 29.19
CA ASN A 215 -9.37 -4.43 29.80
C ASN A 215 -9.00 -5.89 29.44
N ARG A 216 -7.83 -6.11 28.84
CA ARG A 216 -7.32 -7.44 28.49
C ARG A 216 -5.81 -7.54 28.68
N ASN A 217 -5.35 -8.77 28.82
CA ASN A 217 -3.93 -9.14 28.95
C ASN A 217 -3.40 -9.92 27.74
N ASP A 218 -4.12 -9.91 26.61
CA ASP A 218 -3.67 -10.49 25.33
C ASP A 218 -3.37 -9.38 24.31
N ALA A 219 -2.59 -9.72 23.25
CA ALA A 219 -2.10 -8.80 22.22
C ALA A 219 -3.19 -8.08 21.37
N ARG A 220 -4.47 -8.27 21.71
CA ARG A 220 -5.59 -7.50 21.15
C ARG A 220 -5.84 -6.19 21.88
N ALA A 221 -5.37 -6.03 23.12
CA ALA A 221 -5.56 -4.79 23.85
C ALA A 221 -4.39 -3.82 23.63
N THR A 222 -4.70 -2.70 22.99
CA THR A 222 -3.77 -1.57 22.80
C THR A 222 -4.38 -0.29 23.33
N ARG A 223 -3.60 0.79 23.37
CA ARG A 223 -4.07 2.12 23.72
C ARG A 223 -5.24 2.61 22.85
N GLN A 224 -5.24 2.26 21.55
CA GLN A 224 -6.32 2.61 20.62
C GLN A 224 -7.48 1.60 20.63
N ASN A 225 -7.25 0.40 21.15
CA ASN A 225 -8.25 -0.66 21.25
C ASN A 225 -8.23 -1.33 22.64
N PRO A 226 -8.60 -0.59 23.71
CA PRO A 226 -8.43 -1.05 25.09
C PRO A 226 -9.27 -2.29 25.44
N ASN A 227 -10.37 -2.49 24.71
CA ASN A 227 -11.28 -3.62 24.86
C ASN A 227 -10.95 -4.81 23.96
N GLY A 228 -9.96 -4.68 23.06
CA GLY A 228 -9.61 -5.69 22.05
C GLY A 228 -10.78 -6.06 21.15
N ALA A 229 -11.57 -5.06 20.73
CA ALA A 229 -12.63 -5.22 19.75
C ALA A 229 -12.04 -5.74 18.44
N ARG A 230 -12.70 -6.73 17.83
CA ARG A 230 -12.20 -7.42 16.64
C ARG A 230 -12.54 -6.63 15.37
N ARG A 231 -11.56 -6.50 14.47
CA ARG A 231 -11.68 -5.84 13.17
C ARG A 231 -11.07 -6.77 12.12
N GLY A 232 -11.91 -7.43 11.32
CA GLY A 232 -11.51 -8.57 10.49
C GLY A 232 -10.72 -9.64 11.24
N LEU A 233 -9.49 -9.92 10.80
CA LEU A 233 -8.56 -10.87 11.44
C LEU A 233 -7.22 -10.22 11.81
N GLU A 234 -7.18 -8.89 11.84
CA GLU A 234 -6.01 -8.12 12.22
C GLU A 234 -5.67 -8.29 13.71
N CYS A 235 -4.38 -8.18 14.05
CA CYS A 235 -3.93 -8.06 15.43
C CYS A 235 -3.69 -6.59 15.80
N PRO A 236 -4.43 -6.02 16.78
CA PRO A 236 -4.29 -4.63 17.19
C PRO A 236 -2.86 -4.21 17.59
N GLU A 237 -2.12 -5.03 18.35
CA GLU A 237 -0.73 -4.69 18.68
C GLU A 237 0.18 -4.65 17.44
N GLU A 238 0.01 -5.58 16.49
CA GLU A 238 0.78 -5.56 15.24
C GLU A 238 0.46 -4.33 14.41
N ARG A 239 -0.82 -3.94 14.35
CA ARG A 239 -1.25 -2.73 13.66
C ARG A 239 -0.60 -1.49 14.27
N ASP A 240 -0.75 -1.31 15.58
CA ASP A 240 -0.40 -0.07 16.30
C ASP A 240 1.09 0.14 16.51
N TYR A 241 1.90 -0.92 16.48
CA TYR A 241 3.31 -0.84 16.84
C TYR A 241 4.20 -1.47 15.78
N TYR A 242 5.08 -0.65 15.22
CA TYR A 242 6.03 -1.05 14.19
C TYR A 242 7.47 -0.69 14.59
N PRO A 243 8.47 -1.56 14.32
CA PRO A 243 8.35 -2.93 13.84
C PRO A 243 7.73 -3.89 14.88
N TYR A 244 6.92 -4.86 14.41
CA TYR A 244 6.32 -5.85 15.31
C TYR A 244 7.13 -7.14 15.33
N TRP A 245 7.49 -7.58 16.54
CA TRP A 245 8.45 -8.67 16.78
C TRP A 245 7.88 -10.07 16.59
N ASN A 246 6.57 -10.29 16.54
CA ASN A 246 6.03 -11.65 16.53
C ASN A 246 5.72 -12.13 15.11
N ASN A 247 6.64 -12.88 14.50
CA ASN A 247 6.46 -13.42 13.15
C ASN A 247 5.35 -14.49 13.04
N LYS A 248 4.75 -14.98 14.14
CA LYS A 248 3.54 -15.80 14.09
C LYS A 248 2.30 -14.96 13.81
N ILE A 249 2.30 -13.71 14.28
CA ILE A 249 1.22 -12.73 14.12
C ILE A 249 1.47 -11.89 12.88
N ASN A 250 2.61 -11.20 12.82
CA ASN A 250 3.00 -10.35 11.71
C ASN A 250 3.55 -11.18 10.56
N LYS A 251 2.88 -11.10 9.42
CA LYS A 251 3.33 -11.68 8.16
C LYS A 251 3.52 -10.62 7.08
N TRP A 252 3.36 -9.34 7.37
CA TRP A 252 3.53 -8.27 6.40
C TRP A 252 5.00 -8.07 6.06
N LYS A 253 5.31 -7.92 4.77
CA LYS A 253 6.65 -7.57 4.29
C LYS A 253 6.72 -6.09 4.00
N ASP A 254 7.84 -5.47 4.38
CA ASP A 254 8.04 -4.04 4.23
C ASP A 254 8.55 -3.70 2.83
N ILE A 255 7.95 -2.69 2.21
CA ILE A 255 8.40 -2.07 0.95
C ILE A 255 9.32 -0.89 1.29
N ALA A 256 8.77 0.05 2.06
CA ALA A 256 9.45 1.29 2.41
C ALA A 256 8.92 1.87 3.74
N VAL A 257 9.78 2.60 4.44
CA VAL A 257 9.44 3.47 5.57
C VAL A 257 9.79 4.89 5.19
N LEU A 258 8.78 5.73 5.02
CA LEU A 258 8.94 7.15 4.72
C LEU A 258 8.71 7.93 6.00
N THR A 259 9.78 8.44 6.57
CA THR A 259 9.78 9.07 7.90
C THR A 259 10.11 10.55 7.81
N ASN A 260 9.82 11.33 8.84
CA ASN A 260 10.40 12.67 8.98
C ASN A 260 11.72 12.69 9.78
N ASP A 261 12.18 11.53 10.25
CA ASP A 261 13.36 11.37 11.10
C ASP A 261 14.31 10.30 10.53
N LEU A 262 15.23 10.74 9.67
CA LEU A 262 16.17 9.84 8.97
C LEU A 262 17.14 9.12 9.91
N ASP A 263 17.38 9.63 11.13
CA ASP A 263 18.23 8.97 12.11
C ASP A 263 17.65 7.61 12.56
N ARG A 264 16.36 7.38 12.31
CA ARG A 264 15.68 6.11 12.60
C ARG A 264 15.75 5.10 11.46
N CYS A 265 16.32 5.45 10.31
CA CYS A 265 16.36 4.55 9.17
C CYS A 265 17.13 3.26 9.44
N GLU A 266 18.28 3.34 10.12
CA GLU A 266 19.01 2.15 10.55
C GLU A 266 18.15 1.25 11.44
N TYR A 267 17.48 1.85 12.44
CA TYR A 267 16.55 1.12 13.30
C TYR A 267 15.45 0.41 12.51
N PHE A 268 14.75 1.08 11.60
CA PHE A 268 13.69 0.47 10.80
C PHE A 268 14.20 -0.64 9.89
N GLN A 269 15.32 -0.42 9.22
CA GLN A 269 15.91 -1.37 8.29
C GLN A 269 16.42 -2.62 9.00
N GLU A 270 17.03 -2.48 10.18
CA GLU A 270 17.54 -3.60 10.97
C GLU A 270 16.45 -4.37 11.71
N ASN A 271 15.35 -3.70 12.07
CA ASN A 271 14.24 -4.31 12.81
C ASN A 271 13.08 -4.74 11.93
N SER A 272 13.16 -4.54 10.60
CA SER A 272 12.16 -5.05 9.67
C SER A 272 12.05 -6.58 9.76
N PRO A 273 10.82 -7.17 9.78
CA PRO A 273 10.62 -8.60 9.70
C PRO A 273 11.17 -9.22 8.40
N ASN A 274 11.46 -8.41 7.37
CA ASN A 274 12.10 -8.89 6.15
C ASN A 274 13.50 -9.46 6.41
N VAL A 275 14.24 -8.90 7.36
CA VAL A 275 15.66 -9.23 7.62
C VAL A 275 15.94 -9.68 9.04
N LYS A 276 15.18 -9.21 10.04
CA LYS A 276 15.37 -9.60 11.43
C LYS A 276 14.68 -10.94 11.72
N ALA A 277 15.46 -11.88 12.22
CA ALA A 277 14.92 -13.10 12.80
C ALA A 277 14.29 -12.75 14.16
N TYR A 278 13.06 -13.21 14.35
CA TYR A 278 12.33 -13.02 15.59
C TYR A 278 11.96 -14.35 16.22
N GLY A 279 11.72 -14.35 17.53
CA GLY A 279 11.27 -15.55 18.25
C GLY A 279 9.92 -15.36 18.93
N TYR A 280 9.17 -16.44 19.04
CA TYR A 280 7.89 -16.49 19.76
C TYR A 280 7.76 -17.79 20.55
N CYS A 281 6.90 -17.79 21.58
CA CYS A 281 6.60 -18.99 22.36
C CYS A 281 5.47 -19.81 21.71
N GLU A 282 5.74 -21.08 21.40
CA GLU A 282 4.74 -22.02 20.89
C GLU A 282 4.03 -22.73 22.04
N ARG A 283 2.70 -22.79 21.97
CA ARG A 283 1.87 -23.35 23.03
C ARG A 283 1.75 -24.86 22.86
N PRO A 284 1.85 -25.65 23.95
CA PRO A 284 1.70 -27.11 23.87
C PRO A 284 0.24 -27.56 23.75
N ASP A 285 -0.72 -26.71 24.13
CA ASP A 285 -2.14 -27.02 24.18
C ASP A 285 -3.01 -26.03 23.35
N GLN A 286 -4.24 -26.42 23.04
CA GLN A 286 -5.22 -25.53 22.40
C GLN A 286 -6.04 -24.70 23.42
N SER A 287 -5.80 -24.85 24.73
CA SER A 287 -6.59 -24.20 25.79
C SER A 287 -6.38 -22.68 25.87
N THR A 288 -7.37 -21.84 25.66
CA THR A 288 -7.17 -20.37 25.73
C THR A 288 -6.90 -19.80 27.14
N SER A 289 -6.83 -20.64 28.19
CA SER A 289 -6.69 -20.19 29.59
C SER A 289 -5.30 -19.65 29.94
N ARG A 290 -4.23 -20.20 29.35
CA ARG A 290 -2.84 -19.74 29.55
C ARG A 290 -2.28 -19.18 28.25
N ARG A 291 -1.80 -17.94 28.30
CA ARG A 291 -1.29 -17.20 27.13
C ARG A 291 0.20 -17.48 26.90
N ALA A 292 0.64 -17.40 25.64
CA ALA A 292 2.03 -17.45 25.20
C ALA A 292 2.81 -16.25 25.75
N PRO A 293 3.83 -16.50 26.61
CA PRO A 293 4.73 -15.46 27.06
C PRO A 293 5.49 -14.84 25.87
N ILE A 294 5.84 -13.57 26.02
CA ILE A 294 6.52 -12.80 24.97
C ILE A 294 8.05 -12.90 25.04
N THR A 295 8.60 -13.45 26.12
CA THR A 295 10.05 -13.63 26.33
C THR A 295 10.45 -15.11 26.23
N ARG A 296 11.72 -15.35 25.86
CA ARG A 296 12.27 -16.71 25.81
C ARG A 296 12.37 -17.34 27.19
N GLU A 297 12.77 -16.55 28.19
CA GLU A 297 12.92 -17.00 29.57
C GLU A 297 11.59 -17.52 30.13
N ASP A 298 10.53 -16.72 30.06
CA ASP A 298 9.21 -17.09 30.56
C ASP A 298 8.61 -18.27 29.79
N CYS A 299 8.88 -18.34 28.48
CA CYS A 299 8.47 -19.46 27.65
C CYS A 299 9.08 -20.79 28.14
N LEU A 300 10.40 -20.81 28.34
CA LEU A 300 11.11 -21.99 28.79
C LEU A 300 10.78 -22.34 30.26
N ALA A 301 10.62 -21.34 31.13
CA ALA A 301 10.14 -21.53 32.50
C ALA A 301 8.73 -22.13 32.54
N GLY A 302 7.92 -21.88 31.51
CA GLY A 302 6.62 -22.50 31.32
C GLY A 302 6.65 -23.95 30.82
N ASN A 303 7.84 -24.54 30.58
CA ASN A 303 8.05 -25.80 29.86
C ASN A 303 7.50 -25.79 28.43
N TRP A 304 7.54 -24.63 27.77
CA TRP A 304 7.04 -24.45 26.40
C TRP A 304 8.20 -24.27 25.42
N THR A 305 7.90 -24.39 24.12
CA THR A 305 8.92 -24.35 23.08
C THR A 305 9.10 -22.93 22.56
N TRP A 306 10.29 -22.37 22.69
CA TRP A 306 10.64 -21.14 22.00
C TRP A 306 10.99 -21.43 20.54
N VAL A 307 10.25 -20.85 19.61
CA VAL A 307 10.46 -21.01 18.17
C VAL A 307 11.21 -19.79 17.64
N ALA A 308 12.42 -20.01 17.14
CA ALA A 308 13.12 -19.02 16.33
C ALA A 308 12.55 -19.02 14.91
N SER A 309 11.99 -17.88 14.49
CA SER A 309 11.48 -17.68 13.13
C SER A 309 12.55 -17.05 12.27
N ALA A 310 12.75 -17.63 11.09
CA ALA A 310 13.54 -16.98 10.05
C ALA A 310 12.91 -15.62 9.66
N PRO A 311 13.73 -14.69 9.13
CA PRO A 311 13.21 -13.49 8.49
C PRO A 311 12.23 -13.85 7.35
N LEU A 312 11.27 -12.97 7.07
CA LEU A 312 10.29 -13.19 6.00
C LEU A 312 10.92 -13.10 4.60
N GLY A 313 12.11 -12.51 4.48
CA GLY A 313 12.78 -12.22 3.21
C GLY A 313 12.19 -11.01 2.48
N GLY A 314 12.85 -10.56 1.41
CA GLY A 314 12.52 -9.34 0.67
C GLY A 314 13.54 -8.21 0.82
N GLY A 315 14.61 -8.42 1.61
CA GLY A 315 15.65 -7.43 1.83
C GLY A 315 15.24 -6.32 2.80
N LYS A 316 16.18 -5.43 3.11
CA LYS A 316 15.90 -4.24 3.93
C LYS A 316 14.89 -3.36 3.18
N PRO A 317 13.87 -2.80 3.86
CA PRO A 317 13.00 -1.82 3.22
C PRO A 317 13.78 -0.57 2.86
N ASP A 318 13.30 0.14 1.84
CA ASP A 318 13.75 1.51 1.61
C ASP A 318 13.41 2.36 2.84
N CYS A 319 14.32 3.22 3.27
CA CYS A 319 14.01 4.22 4.29
C CYS A 319 14.48 5.59 3.81
N LYS A 320 13.52 6.51 3.69
CA LYS A 320 13.70 7.81 3.03
C LYS A 320 12.88 8.88 3.75
N LEU A 321 13.19 10.14 3.49
CA LEU A 321 12.37 11.22 3.99
C LEU A 321 11.01 11.18 3.28
N SER A 322 9.93 11.32 4.06
CA SER A 322 8.59 11.44 3.51
C SER A 322 8.41 12.77 2.77
N MET A 323 7.58 12.77 1.73
CA MET A 323 7.23 13.99 1.01
C MET A 323 6.59 14.99 1.98
N MET A 324 7.01 16.26 1.89
CA MET A 324 6.47 17.29 2.77
C MET A 324 5.01 17.58 2.41
N SER A 325 4.10 17.30 3.34
CA SER A 325 2.69 17.67 3.23
C SER A 325 2.28 18.57 4.39
N ARG A 326 1.39 19.51 4.11
CA ARG A 326 0.79 20.40 5.12
C ARG A 326 -0.48 19.78 5.70
N ASP A 327 -0.76 20.12 6.95
CA ASP A 327 -1.98 19.68 7.64
C ASP A 327 -3.24 20.10 6.86
N ASN A 328 -4.15 19.17 6.61
CA ASN A 328 -5.43 19.37 5.93
C ASN A 328 -5.35 19.87 4.47
N HIS A 329 -4.28 19.56 3.74
CA HIS A 329 -4.11 20.00 2.33
C HIS A 329 -4.43 18.93 1.28
N LEU A 330 -5.28 17.94 1.60
CA LEU A 330 -5.76 16.90 0.67
C LEU A 330 -4.63 16.20 -0.12
N GLY A 331 -3.49 16.01 0.55
CA GLY A 331 -2.29 15.37 0.02
C GLY A 331 -1.55 16.13 -1.07
N ASN A 332 -1.77 17.44 -1.25
CA ASN A 332 -0.78 18.27 -1.95
C ASN A 332 0.54 18.23 -1.17
N ALA A 333 1.48 17.45 -1.68
CA ALA A 333 2.80 17.25 -1.13
C ALA A 333 3.84 17.85 -2.06
N VAL A 334 4.83 18.53 -1.48
CA VAL A 334 5.97 19.04 -2.23
C VAL A 334 6.90 17.87 -2.49
N VAL A 335 7.23 17.65 -3.77
CA VAL A 335 8.27 16.68 -4.15
C VAL A 335 9.58 17.18 -3.57
N THR A 336 10.13 16.42 -2.65
CA THR A 336 11.38 16.71 -1.97
C THR A 336 12.42 15.68 -2.37
N ASP A 337 13.68 16.10 -2.38
CA ASP A 337 14.80 15.20 -2.43
C ASP A 337 14.75 14.27 -1.20
N PRO A 338 14.81 12.94 -1.40
CA PRO A 338 14.53 11.98 -0.33
C PRO A 338 15.60 11.94 0.77
N ASP A 339 16.79 12.50 0.52
CA ASP A 339 17.90 12.49 1.45
C ASP A 339 18.05 13.83 2.17
N THR A 340 17.74 14.94 1.48
CA THR A 340 17.95 16.30 1.99
C THR A 340 16.66 17.00 2.41
N GLY A 341 15.49 16.53 1.98
CA GLY A 341 14.20 17.16 2.24
C GLY A 341 13.97 18.50 1.56
N LEU A 342 14.89 18.93 0.70
CA LEU A 342 14.75 20.15 -0.07
C LEU A 342 13.82 19.92 -1.27
N PRO A 343 12.98 20.89 -1.67
CA PRO A 343 12.15 20.76 -2.87
C PRO A 343 13.00 20.44 -4.12
N LYS A 344 12.55 19.50 -4.96
CA LYS A 344 13.20 19.20 -6.25
C LYS A 344 12.95 20.31 -7.29
N ALA A 345 13.70 21.42 -7.21
CA ALA A 345 13.80 22.53 -8.16
C ALA A 345 12.49 23.27 -8.59
N ASP A 346 12.59 24.58 -8.81
CA ASP A 346 11.48 25.48 -9.18
C ASP A 346 11.16 25.40 -10.69
N PRO A 347 9.87 25.28 -11.11
CA PRO A 347 8.67 25.15 -10.29
C PRO A 347 8.30 23.71 -9.95
N VAL A 348 8.24 23.40 -8.64
CA VAL A 348 7.66 22.14 -8.14
C VAL A 348 6.15 22.24 -8.23
N GLN A 349 5.54 21.56 -9.21
CA GLN A 349 4.11 21.28 -9.14
C GLN A 349 3.89 20.33 -7.95
N PRO A 350 3.07 20.69 -6.94
CA PRO A 350 2.78 19.79 -5.84
C PRO A 350 2.08 18.54 -6.37
N GLU A 351 2.52 17.38 -5.92
CA GLU A 351 1.96 16.10 -6.29
C GLU A 351 1.25 15.46 -5.10
N THR A 352 0.43 14.45 -5.36
CA THR A 352 -0.06 13.59 -4.29
C THR A 352 1.07 12.75 -3.73
N ALA A 353 1.09 12.58 -2.40
CA ALA A 353 2.10 11.77 -1.72
C ALA A 353 2.14 10.36 -2.29
N HIS A 354 3.33 9.91 -2.68
CA HIS A 354 3.49 8.65 -3.39
C HIS A 354 4.86 8.00 -3.16
N TYR A 355 4.95 6.74 -3.56
CA TYR A 355 6.16 5.95 -3.65
C TYR A 355 6.14 5.10 -4.92
N LEU A 356 7.27 5.04 -5.63
CA LEU A 356 7.42 4.20 -6.82
C LEU A 356 7.95 2.83 -6.40
N TRP A 357 7.08 1.82 -6.45
CA TRP A 357 7.46 0.44 -6.15
C TRP A 357 7.73 -0.33 -7.43
N GLU A 358 8.97 -0.78 -7.63
CA GLU A 358 9.28 -1.80 -8.62
C GLU A 358 8.88 -3.16 -8.07
N ILE A 359 7.92 -3.81 -8.74
CA ILE A 359 7.34 -5.06 -8.25
C ILE A 359 8.38 -6.19 -8.33
N PRO A 360 8.73 -6.85 -7.21
CA PRO A 360 9.77 -7.88 -7.22
C PRO A 360 9.38 -9.12 -8.03
N GLU A 361 10.37 -9.77 -8.68
CA GLU A 361 10.17 -10.95 -9.52
C GLU A 361 9.63 -12.15 -8.73
N GLU A 362 9.98 -12.28 -7.45
CA GLU A 362 9.49 -13.36 -6.57
C GLU A 362 7.98 -13.30 -6.32
N LEU A 363 7.32 -12.17 -6.62
CA LEU A 363 5.87 -12.02 -6.51
C LEU A 363 5.12 -12.51 -7.74
N ARG A 364 5.83 -13.09 -8.72
CA ARG A 364 5.23 -13.74 -9.86
C ARG A 364 4.14 -14.73 -9.44
N ASP A 365 2.99 -14.62 -10.10
CA ASP A 365 1.84 -15.53 -9.94
C ASP A 365 1.23 -15.51 -8.52
N GLN A 366 1.41 -14.41 -7.79
CA GLN A 366 0.81 -14.16 -6.48
C GLN A 366 -0.41 -13.25 -6.58
N ARG A 367 -1.35 -13.41 -5.66
CA ARG A 367 -2.35 -12.41 -5.29
C ARG A 367 -1.83 -11.61 -4.12
N CYS A 368 -1.96 -10.30 -4.15
CA CYS A 368 -1.41 -9.42 -3.14
C CYS A 368 -2.38 -8.32 -2.72
N VAL A 369 -2.11 -7.76 -1.55
CA VAL A 369 -2.69 -6.54 -1.01
C VAL A 369 -1.54 -5.64 -0.56
N VAL A 370 -1.65 -4.35 -0.80
CA VAL A 370 -0.75 -3.34 -0.23
C VAL A 370 -1.45 -2.69 0.96
N ARG A 371 -0.68 -2.44 2.02
CA ARG A 371 -1.10 -1.74 3.23
C ARG A 371 -0.23 -0.51 3.41
N ILE A 372 -0.86 0.62 3.70
CA ILE A 372 -0.21 1.80 4.27
C ILE A 372 -0.52 1.84 5.76
N ARG A 373 0.50 2.01 6.60
CA ARG A 373 0.35 2.40 8.00
C ARG A 373 0.92 3.79 8.17
N TYR A 374 0.12 4.68 8.73
CA TYR A 374 0.50 6.04 9.02
C TYR A 374 0.54 6.20 10.54
N ASN A 375 1.75 6.07 11.10
CA ASN A 375 2.00 6.33 12.51
C ASN A 375 2.31 7.82 12.64
N MET A 376 1.58 8.49 13.51
CA MET A 376 1.79 9.90 13.76
C MET A 376 1.76 10.20 15.24
N SER A 377 2.51 11.21 15.63
CA SER A 377 2.44 11.77 16.96
C SER A 377 2.79 13.25 16.97
N THR A 378 2.22 14.00 17.91
CA THR A 378 2.69 15.35 18.21
C THR A 378 4.14 15.29 18.72
N LEU A 379 4.98 16.26 18.36
CA LEU A 379 6.39 16.28 18.80
C LEU A 379 6.59 16.30 20.31
N ASP A 380 5.61 16.79 21.06
CA ASP A 380 5.64 16.77 22.52
C ASP A 380 5.47 15.35 23.12
N TYR A 381 5.03 14.38 22.30
CA TYR A 381 4.64 13.02 22.73
C TYR A 381 5.14 11.91 21.81
N PRO A 382 6.40 11.87 21.35
CA PRO A 382 6.85 10.96 20.30
C PRO A 382 6.78 9.49 20.75
N SER A 383 5.58 8.90 20.65
CA SER A 383 5.24 7.70 21.40
C SER A 383 5.99 6.46 20.92
N ASP A 384 6.36 6.52 19.65
CA ASP A 384 7.11 5.55 18.87
C ASP A 384 8.58 5.50 19.31
N ARG A 385 9.12 6.61 19.84
CA ARG A 385 10.47 6.67 20.43
C ARG A 385 10.56 6.01 21.81
N TYR A 386 9.43 5.67 22.43
CA TYR A 386 9.41 4.94 23.70
C TYR A 386 9.44 3.42 23.56
N SER A 387 9.41 2.93 22.31
CA SER A 387 9.35 1.50 21.98
C SER A 387 10.64 1.07 21.28
N TYR A 388 11.64 0.61 22.04
CA TYR A 388 12.81 -0.09 21.49
C TYR A 388 12.53 -1.61 21.42
N ASP A 389 13.10 -2.29 20.41
CA ASP A 389 12.92 -3.73 20.14
C ASP A 389 11.44 -4.17 20.01
N GLY A 390 10.64 -3.42 19.23
CA GLY A 390 9.20 -3.68 19.11
C GLY A 390 8.44 -3.56 20.45
N GLY A 391 9.00 -2.78 21.37
CA GLY A 391 8.46 -2.48 22.69
C GLY A 391 8.81 -3.51 23.75
N ARG A 392 9.68 -4.50 23.49
CA ARG A 392 10.02 -5.54 24.47
C ARG A 392 10.96 -5.05 25.56
N SER A 393 11.85 -4.12 25.24
CA SER A 393 12.81 -3.50 26.16
C SER A 393 12.46 -2.05 26.50
N GLY A 394 11.31 -1.56 26.02
CA GLY A 394 10.78 -0.25 26.37
C GLY A 394 10.34 -0.19 27.83
N VAL A 395 10.62 0.94 28.48
CA VAL A 395 10.04 1.22 29.79
C VAL A 395 8.53 1.37 29.53
N GLY A 396 7.67 0.42 29.87
CA GLY A 396 6.21 0.53 29.65
C GLY A 396 5.65 1.86 30.13
N ILE A 397 5.41 2.80 29.22
CA ILE A 397 5.09 4.19 29.57
C ILE A 397 3.58 4.30 29.77
N ASP A 398 3.21 4.24 31.05
CA ASP A 398 1.88 4.55 31.53
C ASP A 398 1.91 5.75 32.49
N SER A 399 0.72 6.23 32.84
CA SER A 399 0.54 7.32 33.79
C SER A 399 1.15 7.04 35.17
N ALA A 400 1.36 5.77 35.56
CA ALA A 400 1.93 5.42 36.85
C ALA A 400 3.39 5.88 37.01
N LYS A 401 4.10 6.12 35.91
CA LYS A 401 5.47 6.67 35.95
C LYS A 401 5.56 8.11 36.40
N ASN A 402 4.62 8.93 35.94
CA ASN A 402 4.54 10.33 36.35
C ASN A 402 3.64 10.49 37.58
N CYS A 403 2.77 9.50 37.82
CA CYS A 403 1.76 9.51 38.86
C CYS A 403 1.44 8.10 39.41
N PRO A 404 2.27 7.57 40.32
CA PRO A 404 2.15 6.19 40.83
C PRO A 404 0.84 5.89 41.59
N LEU A 405 0.06 6.91 41.90
CA LEU A 405 -1.17 6.85 42.71
C LEU A 405 -2.45 6.90 41.88
N VAL A 406 -2.37 7.20 40.58
CA VAL A 406 -3.43 6.85 39.62
C VAL A 406 -3.36 5.33 39.43
N LYS A 407 -3.70 4.60 40.50
CA LYS A 407 -4.09 3.20 40.36
C LYS A 407 -5.38 3.23 39.56
N THR A 408 -5.42 2.37 38.55
CA THR A 408 -6.46 2.06 37.55
C THR A 408 -7.85 1.71 38.12
N ALA A 409 -8.26 2.33 39.22
CA ALA A 409 -9.36 1.96 40.11
C ALA A 409 -10.55 2.93 40.08
N ILE A 410 -10.57 3.94 39.20
CA ILE A 410 -11.82 4.64 38.91
C ILE A 410 -12.42 3.95 37.68
N ASN A 411 -13.29 2.98 37.95
CA ASN A 411 -14.25 2.48 36.98
C ASN A 411 -15.30 3.59 36.83
N ASP A 412 -15.18 4.47 35.85
CA ASP A 412 -16.38 5.16 35.41
C ASP A 412 -16.37 5.43 33.91
N ASN A 413 -17.48 5.03 33.31
CA ASN A 413 -17.85 5.27 31.92
C ASN A 413 -18.35 6.71 31.72
N ASP A 414 -18.12 7.56 32.71
CA ASP A 414 -18.55 8.94 32.77
C ASP A 414 -17.51 9.70 33.61
N GLN A 415 -17.34 10.99 33.37
CA GLN A 415 -16.39 11.86 34.07
C GLN A 415 -14.92 11.77 33.62
N ASN A 416 -14.53 12.80 32.88
CA ASN A 416 -13.38 13.62 33.25
C ASN A 416 -12.94 13.34 34.71
N VAL A 417 -11.79 12.68 34.90
CA VAL A 417 -11.02 12.86 36.14
C VAL A 417 -10.63 14.34 36.34
N ASP A 418 -10.93 15.18 35.33
CA ASP A 418 -10.70 16.62 35.23
C ASP A 418 -11.75 17.52 35.90
N ASP A 419 -12.92 17.01 36.32
CA ASP A 419 -13.98 17.83 36.94
C ASP A 419 -14.34 17.43 38.38
N LEU A 420 -13.48 16.67 39.07
CA LEU A 420 -13.52 16.68 40.53
C LEU A 420 -12.93 18.01 41.02
N ALA A 421 -13.75 19.04 40.87
CA ALA A 421 -13.81 20.11 41.83
C ALA A 421 -13.93 19.45 43.21
N TYR A 422 -12.81 19.44 43.92
CA TYR A 422 -12.78 19.72 45.34
C TYR A 422 -13.89 19.02 46.14
N ASP A 423 -13.79 17.71 46.35
CA ASP A 423 -14.37 17.14 47.57
C ASP A 423 -13.55 15.95 48.09
N GLU A 424 -12.87 16.22 49.20
CA GLU A 424 -12.46 15.30 50.25
C GLU A 424 -11.69 14.00 49.91
N ILE A 425 -10.60 14.03 49.14
CA ILE A 425 -9.70 12.84 49.07
C ILE A 425 -8.21 13.20 49.12
N ASN A 426 -7.58 12.77 50.22
CA ASN A 426 -6.18 12.40 50.45
C ASN A 426 -5.04 13.28 49.86
N THR A 427 -4.13 13.73 50.74
CA THR A 427 -2.88 14.46 50.45
C THR A 427 -1.94 13.81 49.41
N ALA A 428 -2.23 12.57 49.00
CA ALA A 428 -1.49 11.81 48.00
C ALA A 428 -1.83 12.23 46.55
N ASP A 429 -3.05 12.71 46.26
CA ASP A 429 -3.46 13.16 44.92
C ASP A 429 -2.79 14.51 44.53
N LEU A 430 -2.46 15.31 45.54
CA LEU A 430 -1.60 16.50 45.44
C LEU A 430 -0.19 16.19 44.93
N GLN A 431 0.35 14.99 45.18
CA GLN A 431 1.71 14.62 44.76
C GLN A 431 1.80 14.36 43.25
N CYS A 432 0.72 13.94 42.61
CA CYS A 432 0.63 13.73 41.17
C CYS A 432 0.73 15.06 40.40
N LYS A 433 -0.01 16.07 40.88
CA LYS A 433 -0.10 17.42 40.28
C LYS A 433 1.09 18.35 40.62
N GLN A 434 2.09 17.88 41.37
CA GLN A 434 3.28 18.64 41.77
C GLN A 434 4.57 18.20 41.07
N ARG A 435 4.57 17.07 40.34
CA ARG A 435 5.76 16.49 39.67
C ARG A 435 5.95 16.87 38.21
N LEU A 436 4.99 17.58 37.61
CA LEU A 436 5.15 18.16 36.28
C LEU A 436 6.01 19.43 36.45
N THR A 437 7.32 19.20 36.48
CA THR A 437 8.36 20.24 36.41
C THR A 437 8.64 20.55 34.93
N GLU A 438 9.47 21.56 34.64
CA GLU A 438 9.79 21.98 33.26
C GLU A 438 10.29 20.85 32.33
N SER A 439 10.71 19.69 32.87
CA SER A 439 11.31 18.59 32.10
C SER A 439 10.48 17.30 32.01
N THR A 440 9.26 17.22 32.57
CA THR A 440 8.45 15.98 32.57
C THR A 440 7.21 16.08 31.68
N ILE A 441 7.18 15.29 30.59
CA ILE A 441 6.05 15.20 29.64
C ILE A 441 4.84 14.49 30.31
N PRO A 442 3.67 15.13 30.46
CA PRO A 442 2.50 14.53 31.13
C PRO A 442 1.88 13.31 30.43
N LEU A 443 1.82 12.15 31.10
CA LEU A 443 1.26 10.91 30.55
C LEU A 443 -0.21 10.68 30.89
N THR A 444 -0.92 11.74 31.26
CA THR A 444 -2.34 11.74 31.67
C THR A 444 -3.10 12.78 30.86
N ASN A 445 -4.37 12.50 30.57
CA ASN A 445 -5.28 13.41 29.92
C ASN A 445 -5.41 14.74 30.71
N ARG A 446 -5.55 15.86 29.99
CA ARG A 446 -5.71 17.25 30.50
C ARG A 446 -4.93 17.62 31.77
N PRO A 447 -3.59 17.56 31.75
CA PRO A 447 -2.78 17.83 32.93
C PRO A 447 -2.84 19.31 33.35
N TYR A 448 -2.71 19.55 34.66
CA TYR A 448 -2.45 20.89 35.20
C TYR A 448 -0.96 21.08 35.44
N VAL A 449 -0.37 22.13 34.86
CA VAL A 449 1.04 22.48 35.01
C VAL A 449 1.22 23.72 35.90
N ARG A 450 2.24 23.71 36.75
CA ARG A 450 2.60 24.86 37.59
C ARG A 450 3.69 25.65 36.88
N VAL A 451 3.31 26.82 36.35
CA VAL A 451 4.26 27.74 35.69
C VAL A 451 4.87 28.71 36.70
N TRP A 452 4.06 29.20 37.66
CA TRP A 452 4.54 30.05 38.75
C TRP A 452 4.21 29.43 40.12
N PRO A 453 5.11 29.54 41.11
CA PRO A 453 4.88 28.99 42.44
C PRO A 453 3.64 29.55 43.17
N ASP A 454 3.31 30.82 42.91
CA ASP A 454 2.34 31.65 43.62
C ASP A 454 1.05 31.93 42.81
N GLN A 455 0.95 31.43 41.58
CA GLN A 455 -0.21 31.62 40.70
C GLN A 455 -1.01 30.33 40.52
N PRO A 456 -2.27 30.42 40.04
CA PRO A 456 -3.04 29.25 39.65
C PRO A 456 -2.32 28.39 38.61
N LYS A 457 -2.55 27.08 38.66
CA LYS A 457 -2.02 26.14 37.67
C LYS A 457 -2.74 26.34 36.32
N LEU A 458 -2.01 26.16 35.23
CA LEU A 458 -2.59 26.18 33.88
C LEU A 458 -3.08 24.78 33.51
N SER A 459 -4.30 24.68 32.97
CA SER A 459 -4.80 23.44 32.37
C SER A 459 -4.31 23.34 30.93
N ILE A 460 -3.72 22.21 30.56
CA ILE A 460 -3.33 21.92 29.18
C ILE A 460 -4.43 21.08 28.53
N ALA A 461 -4.94 21.52 27.39
CA ALA A 461 -5.94 20.79 26.60
C ALA A 461 -5.31 19.62 25.82
N LEU A 462 -4.68 18.69 26.53
CA LEU A 462 -4.05 17.49 25.99
C LEU A 462 -5.02 16.33 26.03
N ASN A 463 -5.13 15.61 24.91
CA ASN A 463 -5.73 14.28 24.87
C ASN A 463 -4.68 13.22 24.53
N THR A 464 -4.12 12.59 25.56
CA THR A 464 -3.11 11.52 25.47
C THR A 464 -3.60 10.33 24.63
N HIS A 465 -4.91 10.17 24.46
CA HIS A 465 -5.49 9.16 23.58
C HIS A 465 -5.43 9.52 22.10
N GLN A 466 -5.15 10.79 21.78
CA GLN A 466 -5.08 11.35 20.41
C GLN A 466 -3.68 11.84 20.05
N SER A 467 -2.77 12.03 21.03
CA SER A 467 -1.41 12.55 20.79
C SER A 467 -0.52 11.64 19.93
N SER A 468 -0.82 10.35 19.87
CA SER A 468 -0.18 9.41 18.96
C SER A 468 -1.21 8.43 18.43
N ARG A 469 -1.26 8.21 17.13
CA ARG A 469 -2.19 7.26 16.52
C ARG A 469 -1.58 6.57 15.30
N THR A 470 -2.17 5.44 14.98
CA THR A 470 -1.86 4.65 13.79
C THR A 470 -3.12 4.58 12.96
N PHE A 471 -3.04 5.12 11.75
CA PHE A 471 -4.06 4.99 10.74
C PHE A 471 -3.60 3.98 9.71
N GLN A 472 -4.54 3.34 9.03
CA GLN A 472 -4.18 2.48 7.92
C GLN A 472 -5.25 2.49 6.84
N ASP A 473 -4.82 2.18 5.63
CA ASP A 473 -5.70 1.77 4.56
C ASP A 473 -5.06 0.61 3.81
N ARG A 474 -5.89 -0.17 3.13
CA ARG A 474 -5.46 -1.36 2.40
C ARG A 474 -6.11 -1.38 1.03
N SER A 475 -5.36 -1.86 0.04
CA SER A 475 -5.88 -1.94 -1.31
C SER A 475 -6.96 -3.02 -1.38
N TYR A 476 -7.76 -3.00 -2.43
CA TYR A 476 -8.35 -4.25 -2.90
C TYR A 476 -7.24 -5.24 -3.31
N VAL A 477 -7.56 -6.54 -3.35
CA VAL A 477 -6.60 -7.53 -3.84
C VAL A 477 -6.31 -7.29 -5.32
N PHE A 478 -5.05 -7.47 -5.70
CA PHE A 478 -4.59 -7.45 -7.09
C PHE A 478 -3.74 -8.68 -7.35
N ASP A 479 -3.63 -9.10 -8.61
CA ASP A 479 -2.80 -10.23 -9.00
C ASP A 479 -1.51 -9.72 -9.67
N ILE A 480 -0.37 -10.33 -9.33
CA ILE A 480 0.90 -10.10 -9.99
C ILE A 480 1.19 -11.26 -10.93
N GLN A 481 1.53 -10.95 -12.17
CA GLN A 481 1.87 -11.91 -13.21
C GLN A 481 3.30 -11.69 -13.70
N LYS A 482 3.87 -12.70 -14.35
CA LYS A 482 5.15 -12.52 -15.04
C LYS A 482 5.01 -11.45 -16.13
N ALA A 483 5.97 -10.52 -16.20
CA ALA A 483 6.08 -9.61 -17.33
C ALA A 483 6.11 -10.38 -18.66
N PRO A 484 5.22 -10.06 -19.63
CA PRO A 484 5.21 -10.70 -20.94
C PRO A 484 6.21 -10.06 -21.91
N VAL A 485 6.90 -9.00 -21.48
CA VAL A 485 7.90 -8.24 -22.25
C VAL A 485 9.14 -8.03 -21.40
N SER A 486 10.28 -7.77 -22.04
CA SER A 486 11.57 -7.53 -21.37
C SER A 486 11.88 -6.05 -21.10
N GLY A 487 11.13 -5.11 -21.71
CA GLY A 487 11.30 -3.67 -21.50
C GLY A 487 10.72 -3.20 -20.16
N LYS A 488 11.15 -2.03 -19.69
CA LYS A 488 10.62 -1.41 -18.47
C LYS A 488 9.13 -1.11 -18.63
N ILE A 489 8.32 -1.51 -17.66
CA ILE A 489 6.86 -1.33 -17.70
C ILE A 489 6.46 -0.26 -16.68
N TRP A 490 5.77 0.79 -17.11
CA TRP A 490 5.19 1.81 -16.25
C TRP A 490 3.68 1.62 -16.11
N ASN A 491 3.16 1.58 -14.89
CA ASN A 491 1.72 1.42 -14.66
C ASN A 491 0.98 2.75 -14.79
N LEU A 492 -0.06 2.79 -15.63
CA LEU A 492 -0.99 3.91 -15.74
C LEU A 492 -2.40 3.44 -15.36
N ASN A 493 -2.91 3.99 -14.25
CA ASN A 493 -4.18 3.63 -13.64
C ASN A 493 -5.11 4.84 -13.52
N THR A 494 -6.21 4.64 -12.79
CA THR A 494 -7.14 5.70 -12.35
C THR A 494 -7.29 5.67 -10.83
N ARG A 495 -7.46 6.84 -10.21
CA ARG A 495 -7.79 7.00 -8.79
C ARG A 495 -9.10 7.77 -8.62
N GLY A 496 -9.59 7.86 -7.38
CA GLY A 496 -10.68 8.77 -7.03
C GLY A 496 -12.08 8.17 -7.08
N ARG A 497 -13.09 8.99 -6.77
CA ARG A 497 -14.51 8.61 -6.65
C ARG A 497 -15.41 9.59 -7.42
N ARG A 498 -16.60 9.14 -7.80
CA ARG A 498 -17.66 9.96 -8.42
C ARG A 498 -17.99 11.16 -7.54
N GLY A 499 -18.28 12.30 -8.16
CA GLY A 499 -18.75 13.49 -7.48
C GLY A 499 -17.86 14.70 -7.74
N ASN A 500 -18.31 15.86 -7.27
CA ASN A 500 -17.43 17.01 -7.06
C ASN A 500 -16.57 16.82 -5.80
N ILE A 501 -15.61 17.71 -5.57
CA ILE A 501 -14.70 17.63 -4.42
C ILE A 501 -15.40 17.50 -3.06
N VAL A 502 -16.50 18.22 -2.81
CA VAL A 502 -17.25 18.15 -1.53
C VAL A 502 -17.91 16.78 -1.36
N GLN A 503 -18.39 16.21 -2.46
CA GLN A 503 -19.02 14.90 -2.47
C GLN A 503 -18.00 13.76 -2.38
N ALA A 504 -16.83 13.91 -3.00
CA ALA A 504 -15.75 12.94 -2.96
C ALA A 504 -14.99 12.97 -1.62
N TYR A 505 -14.88 14.15 -0.99
CA TYR A 505 -14.21 14.35 0.28
C TYR A 505 -14.71 13.36 1.34
N PRO A 506 -13.83 12.69 2.08
CA PRO A 506 -12.38 12.94 2.19
C PRO A 506 -11.50 12.16 1.20
N ALA A 507 -12.09 11.40 0.27
CA ALA A 507 -11.36 10.89 -0.89
C ALA A 507 -11.19 12.00 -1.95
N VAL A 508 -10.56 11.64 -3.09
CA VAL A 508 -10.32 12.57 -4.21
C VAL A 508 -11.25 12.30 -5.40
N GLU A 509 -11.41 13.30 -6.27
CA GLU A 509 -12.14 13.16 -7.54
C GLU A 509 -11.38 12.23 -8.50
N TYR A 510 -12.08 11.75 -9.53
CA TYR A 510 -11.47 10.90 -10.55
C TYR A 510 -10.34 11.59 -11.32
N ASP A 511 -9.21 10.91 -11.38
CA ASP A 511 -8.01 11.37 -12.08
C ASP A 511 -7.15 10.18 -12.55
N PHE A 512 -6.25 10.42 -13.50
CA PHE A 512 -5.25 9.43 -13.89
C PHE A 512 -4.16 9.36 -12.83
N VAL A 513 -3.57 8.18 -12.65
CA VAL A 513 -2.46 7.99 -11.72
C VAL A 513 -1.35 7.16 -12.38
N PRO A 514 -0.16 7.75 -12.62
CA PRO A 514 0.14 9.17 -12.42
C PRO A 514 -0.59 10.08 -13.44
N SER A 515 -0.85 11.33 -13.06
CA SER A 515 -1.39 12.37 -13.96
C SER A 515 -0.31 12.95 -14.89
N HIS A 516 0.95 12.82 -14.51
CA HIS A 516 2.12 13.13 -15.33
C HIS A 516 3.03 11.90 -15.37
N LEU A 517 3.19 11.30 -16.54
CA LEU A 517 4.02 10.12 -16.74
C LEU A 517 5.17 10.45 -17.71
N GLU A 518 6.40 10.27 -17.25
CA GLU A 518 7.58 10.36 -18.09
C GLU A 518 8.16 8.97 -18.34
N VAL A 519 8.45 8.66 -19.60
CA VAL A 519 8.96 7.35 -20.04
C VAL A 519 10.02 7.52 -21.12
N THR A 520 10.82 6.49 -21.37
CA THR A 520 11.80 6.48 -22.45
C THR A 520 11.26 5.72 -23.66
N GLN A 521 11.65 6.11 -24.87
CA GLN A 521 11.39 5.34 -26.07
C GLN A 521 11.86 3.89 -25.91
N GLY A 522 10.97 2.93 -26.20
CA GLY A 522 11.23 1.50 -25.99
C GLY A 522 10.69 0.94 -24.66
N ASP A 523 10.32 1.79 -23.70
CA ASP A 523 9.56 1.39 -22.53
C ASP A 523 8.15 0.91 -22.93
N TYR A 524 7.44 0.34 -21.96
CA TYR A 524 6.05 -0.06 -22.08
C TYR A 524 5.21 0.68 -21.05
N ILE A 525 3.99 1.04 -21.42
CA ILE A 525 2.97 1.48 -20.47
C ILE A 525 1.98 0.33 -20.33
N HIS A 526 1.73 -0.09 -19.10
CA HIS A 526 0.61 -0.97 -18.78
C HIS A 526 -0.56 -0.13 -18.30
N MET A 527 -1.50 0.13 -19.22
CA MET A 527 -2.73 0.85 -18.94
C MET A 527 -3.81 -0.11 -18.46
N GLN A 528 -4.42 0.18 -17.32
CA GLN A 528 -5.64 -0.48 -16.88
C GLN A 528 -6.49 0.49 -16.05
N PHE A 529 -7.80 0.46 -16.26
CA PHE A 529 -8.74 1.30 -15.55
C PHE A 529 -9.71 0.47 -14.76
N HIS A 530 -10.14 1.04 -13.63
CA HIS A 530 -11.12 0.42 -12.78
C HIS A 530 -12.08 1.49 -12.24
N GLY A 531 -13.37 1.22 -12.37
CA GLY A 531 -14.46 2.00 -11.83
C GLY A 531 -15.29 1.16 -10.85
N SER A 532 -16.52 1.53 -10.58
CA SER A 532 -17.42 0.77 -9.70
C SER A 532 -18.87 0.97 -10.09
N ASP A 533 -19.72 -0.03 -9.81
CA ASP A 533 -21.19 0.04 -9.90
C ASP A 533 -21.87 0.10 -8.53
N PHE A 534 -21.06 0.21 -7.48
CA PHE A 534 -21.48 0.22 -6.08
C PHE A 534 -21.30 1.61 -5.48
N ASN A 535 -21.53 2.66 -6.26
CA ASN A 535 -21.52 4.03 -5.76
C ASN A 535 -22.87 4.47 -5.22
N ALA A 536 -22.88 5.59 -4.49
CA ALA A 536 -24.10 6.28 -4.14
C ALA A 536 -24.82 6.79 -5.40
N ALA A 537 -26.15 6.76 -5.37
CA ALA A 537 -26.97 7.30 -6.45
C ALA A 537 -26.66 8.78 -6.65
N LYS A 538 -26.00 9.11 -7.75
CA LYS A 538 -25.72 10.49 -8.14
C LYS A 538 -26.37 10.77 -9.47
N ASN A 539 -27.10 11.88 -9.55
CA ASN A 539 -27.67 12.32 -10.82
C ASN A 539 -26.56 12.51 -11.87
N ALA A 540 -26.95 12.51 -13.15
CA ALA A 540 -25.99 12.59 -14.25
C ALA A 540 -25.15 13.89 -14.20
N ASN A 541 -25.67 14.98 -13.65
CA ASN A 541 -24.90 16.23 -13.51
C ASN A 541 -23.75 16.09 -12.49
N ASN A 542 -23.92 15.26 -11.45
CA ASN A 542 -22.94 15.08 -10.40
C ASN A 542 -21.92 13.96 -10.69
N GLY A 543 -22.03 13.25 -11.81
CA GLY A 543 -21.07 12.19 -12.13
C GLY A 543 -21.06 11.64 -13.56
N GLU A 544 -21.82 12.19 -14.50
CA GLU A 544 -21.99 11.74 -15.88
C GLU A 544 -22.46 10.28 -16.06
N GLY A 545 -23.33 10.10 -17.05
CA GLY A 545 -24.06 8.86 -17.36
C GLY A 545 -24.76 8.16 -16.17
N TRP A 546 -24.79 6.82 -16.15
CA TRP A 546 -25.62 6.03 -15.23
C TRP A 546 -25.27 6.28 -13.75
N GLN A 547 -26.32 6.49 -12.94
CA GLN A 547 -26.28 7.03 -11.58
C GLN A 547 -25.40 6.28 -10.58
N TYR A 548 -25.11 5.00 -10.83
CA TYR A 548 -24.30 4.14 -9.98
C TYR A 548 -22.93 3.79 -10.58
N SER A 549 -22.76 3.92 -11.90
CA SER A 549 -21.52 3.48 -12.56
C SER A 549 -20.50 4.59 -12.67
N ASP A 550 -19.26 4.22 -12.42
CA ASP A 550 -18.10 5.02 -12.78
C ASP A 550 -17.26 4.27 -13.78
N ARG A 551 -16.85 4.99 -14.83
CA ARG A 551 -16.09 4.46 -15.96
C ARG A 551 -15.09 5.49 -16.41
N HIS A 552 -13.99 5.00 -16.97
CA HIS A 552 -12.88 5.81 -17.41
C HIS A 552 -12.43 5.31 -18.77
N ASN A 553 -12.34 6.23 -19.72
CA ASN A 553 -11.73 6.02 -21.02
C ASN A 553 -10.48 6.88 -21.14
N CYS A 554 -9.69 6.61 -22.16
CA CYS A 554 -8.53 7.43 -22.49
C CYS A 554 -8.59 7.81 -23.96
N VAL A 555 -8.64 9.11 -24.22
CA VAL A 555 -8.64 9.68 -25.56
C VAL A 555 -7.66 10.84 -25.62
N GLU A 556 -6.89 10.91 -26.71
CA GLU A 556 -5.90 11.94 -26.88
C GLU A 556 -6.55 13.32 -27.07
N ALA A 557 -5.95 14.32 -26.43
CA ALA A 557 -6.33 15.72 -26.50
C ALA A 557 -5.15 16.55 -27.04
N ARG A 558 -5.46 17.72 -27.58
CA ARG A 558 -4.46 18.57 -28.24
C ARG A 558 -3.47 19.20 -27.26
N ILE A 559 -3.96 19.69 -26.12
CA ILE A 559 -3.20 20.39 -25.08
C ILE A 559 -3.78 20.09 -23.70
N ALA A 560 -2.98 20.21 -22.65
CA ALA A 560 -3.38 19.95 -21.25
C ALA A 560 -4.62 20.74 -20.79
N THR A 561 -4.85 21.95 -21.32
CA THR A 561 -5.93 22.82 -20.86
C THR A 561 -7.29 22.49 -21.49
N GLN A 562 -7.37 21.64 -22.52
CA GLN A 562 -8.62 21.35 -23.23
C GLN A 562 -9.32 20.07 -22.76
N ASN A 563 -10.65 20.08 -22.75
CA ASN A 563 -11.51 18.96 -22.37
C ASN A 563 -12.12 18.21 -23.57
N PHE A 564 -11.65 18.48 -24.79
CA PHE A 564 -12.18 17.90 -26.01
C PHE A 564 -11.15 16.97 -26.67
N PRO A 565 -11.55 15.74 -27.06
CA PRO A 565 -10.66 14.82 -27.74
C PRO A 565 -10.34 15.29 -29.16
N LEU A 566 -9.17 14.89 -29.65
CA LEU A 566 -8.82 15.04 -31.05
C LEU A 566 -9.72 14.17 -31.94
N PRO A 567 -10.04 14.59 -33.19
CA PRO A 567 -10.55 13.67 -34.19
C PRO A 567 -9.57 12.51 -34.39
N ARG A 568 -10.07 11.30 -34.66
CA ARG A 568 -9.23 10.11 -34.85
C ARG A 568 -8.08 10.35 -35.83
N THR A 569 -8.29 11.06 -36.93
CA THR A 569 -7.26 11.34 -37.95
C THR A 569 -6.06 12.13 -37.42
N GLN A 570 -6.18 12.77 -36.26
CA GLN A 570 -5.13 13.57 -35.63
C GLN A 570 -4.48 12.89 -34.42
N MET A 571 -5.05 11.77 -33.93
CA MET A 571 -4.51 11.03 -32.80
C MET A 571 -3.21 10.29 -33.18
N LYS A 572 -2.17 10.47 -32.36
CA LYS A 572 -0.82 9.92 -32.48
C LYS A 572 -0.36 9.15 -31.22
N LEU A 573 -1.06 9.27 -30.09
CA LEU A 573 -0.75 8.56 -28.85
C LEU A 573 -0.90 7.04 -29.02
N PHE A 574 -1.94 6.63 -29.73
CA PHE A 574 -2.26 5.21 -29.93
C PHE A 574 -1.64 4.68 -31.22
N PRO A 575 -1.17 3.41 -31.23
CA PRO A 575 -0.46 2.83 -32.38
C PRO A 575 -1.35 2.69 -33.63
N ASN A 576 -2.66 2.51 -33.46
CA ASN A 576 -3.58 2.35 -34.58
C ASN A 576 -5.02 2.76 -34.21
N ALA A 577 -5.91 2.74 -35.20
CA ALA A 577 -7.30 3.15 -35.01
C ALA A 577 -8.12 2.24 -34.11
N ASN A 578 -7.83 0.94 -34.12
CA ASN A 578 -8.53 -0.02 -33.29
C ASN A 578 -8.15 0.17 -31.82
N THR A 579 -6.87 0.38 -31.52
CA THR A 579 -6.41 0.70 -30.15
C THR A 579 -7.00 2.03 -29.67
N ALA A 580 -7.02 3.07 -30.50
CA ALA A 580 -7.65 4.34 -30.15
C ALA A 580 -9.15 4.18 -29.87
N LYS A 581 -9.87 3.44 -30.73
CA LYS A 581 -11.31 3.17 -30.56
C LYS A 581 -11.58 2.35 -29.30
N ARG A 582 -10.77 1.33 -29.03
CA ARG A 582 -10.81 0.50 -27.84
C ARG A 582 -10.70 1.34 -26.58
N TRP A 583 -9.71 2.22 -26.48
CA TRP A 583 -9.54 3.07 -25.30
C TRP A 583 -10.57 4.20 -25.20
N ALA A 584 -11.19 4.60 -26.31
CA ALA A 584 -12.27 5.57 -26.34
C ALA A 584 -13.62 5.00 -25.88
N LEU A 585 -13.95 3.78 -26.31
CA LEU A 585 -15.26 3.15 -26.14
C LEU A 585 -15.28 1.91 -25.23
N LEU A 586 -14.11 1.48 -24.73
CA LEU A 586 -13.93 0.37 -23.79
C LEU A 586 -14.54 -0.96 -24.25
N ASP A 587 -14.45 -1.23 -25.55
CA ASP A 587 -15.00 -2.42 -26.21
C ASP A 587 -16.46 -2.72 -25.85
N GLN A 588 -17.26 -1.68 -25.62
CA GLN A 588 -18.69 -1.81 -25.33
C GLN A 588 -19.46 -2.45 -26.51
N GLU A 589 -20.39 -3.32 -26.15
CA GLU A 589 -21.31 -4.00 -27.07
C GLU A 589 -22.77 -3.63 -26.74
N GLY A 590 -23.71 -3.98 -27.64
CA GLY A 590 -25.14 -3.76 -27.40
C GLY A 590 -25.55 -2.29 -27.35
N CYS A 591 -24.79 -1.41 -28.01
CA CYS A 591 -25.01 0.03 -27.97
C CYS A 591 -26.32 0.43 -28.65
N GLY A 592 -27.12 1.22 -27.92
CA GLY A 592 -28.33 1.81 -28.46
C GLY A 592 -28.04 2.90 -29.49
N ASP A 593 -29.05 3.20 -30.29
CA ASP A 593 -29.01 4.21 -31.34
C ASP A 593 -29.18 5.63 -30.75
N TYR A 594 -28.08 6.21 -30.26
CA TYR A 594 -28.03 7.52 -29.59
C TYR A 594 -27.32 8.57 -30.45
N TYR A 595 -27.83 8.86 -31.66
CA TYR A 595 -27.34 9.98 -32.49
C TYR A 595 -28.00 11.33 -32.17
N PHE A 596 -27.37 12.40 -32.64
CA PHE A 596 -27.89 13.78 -32.60
C PHE A 596 -29.30 13.82 -33.21
N GLY A 597 -30.32 13.94 -32.36
CA GLY A 597 -31.74 13.90 -32.76
C GLY A 597 -32.63 13.13 -31.76
N LYS A 598 -32.13 12.04 -31.17
CA LYS A 598 -32.82 11.31 -30.07
C LYS A 598 -32.41 11.80 -28.68
N LEU A 599 -31.33 12.56 -28.58
CA LEU A 599 -30.95 13.35 -27.41
C LEU A 599 -31.89 14.56 -27.29
N GLY A 600 -33.18 14.31 -27.10
CA GLY A 600 -34.15 15.36 -26.76
C GLY A 600 -33.73 16.07 -25.47
N ALA A 601 -34.17 17.32 -25.32
CA ALA A 601 -33.81 18.23 -24.23
C ALA A 601 -33.66 17.51 -22.87
N ASN A 602 -32.42 17.43 -22.38
CA ASN A 602 -32.03 17.15 -21.00
C ASN A 602 -32.77 16.00 -20.29
N ASN A 603 -33.01 14.88 -20.98
CA ASN A 603 -33.66 13.74 -20.33
C ASN A 603 -32.65 12.87 -19.58
N ASN A 604 -32.66 12.98 -18.24
CA ASN A 604 -31.91 12.10 -17.34
C ASN A 604 -32.05 10.61 -17.70
N LYS A 605 -33.15 10.18 -18.31
CA LYS A 605 -33.34 8.80 -18.78
C LYS A 605 -32.31 8.37 -19.81
N VAL A 606 -32.02 9.19 -20.83
CA VAL A 606 -31.03 8.82 -21.88
C VAL A 606 -29.61 8.83 -21.32
N GLN A 607 -29.30 9.77 -20.42
CA GLN A 607 -28.02 9.78 -19.74
C GLN A 607 -27.82 8.53 -18.87
N ASN A 608 -28.89 8.03 -18.25
CA ASN A 608 -28.85 6.86 -17.38
C ASN A 608 -29.09 5.53 -18.09
N ALA A 609 -29.44 5.53 -19.38
CA ALA A 609 -29.74 4.31 -20.11
C ALA A 609 -28.49 3.43 -20.22
N PHE A 610 -28.61 2.16 -19.81
CA PHE A 610 -27.51 1.21 -19.76
C PHE A 610 -26.78 1.05 -21.11
N ASP A 611 -27.52 0.98 -22.22
CA ASP A 611 -27.01 0.81 -23.58
C ASP A 611 -26.44 2.10 -24.20
N ASN A 612 -26.39 3.21 -23.48
CA ASN A 612 -25.77 4.46 -23.94
C ASN A 612 -24.24 4.38 -23.86
N CYS A 613 -23.64 3.75 -24.88
CA CYS A 613 -22.19 3.60 -25.00
C CYS A 613 -21.44 4.91 -25.15
N GLY A 614 -22.07 5.97 -25.68
CA GLY A 614 -21.48 7.30 -25.77
C GLY A 614 -21.22 7.92 -24.39
N LYS A 615 -21.98 7.51 -23.37
CA LYS A 615 -21.71 7.82 -21.96
C LYS A 615 -20.84 6.79 -21.27
N LEU A 616 -20.47 5.68 -21.93
CA LEU A 616 -19.76 4.53 -21.35
C LEU A 616 -20.60 3.67 -20.38
N ASN A 617 -21.93 3.74 -20.42
CA ASN A 617 -22.76 3.09 -19.41
C ASN A 617 -22.72 1.55 -19.45
N ALA A 618 -22.48 0.97 -20.63
CA ALA A 618 -22.37 -0.47 -20.83
C ALA A 618 -20.94 -1.01 -20.62
N ALA A 619 -19.97 -0.12 -20.40
CA ALA A 619 -18.57 -0.52 -20.25
C ALA A 619 -18.37 -1.40 -19.01
N PRO A 620 -17.38 -2.31 -19.02
CA PRO A 620 -17.01 -3.02 -17.81
C PRO A 620 -16.38 -2.05 -16.79
N ALA A 621 -16.56 -2.34 -15.49
CA ALA A 621 -15.94 -1.55 -14.44
C ALA A 621 -14.41 -1.65 -14.49
N ARG A 622 -13.85 -2.84 -14.78
CA ARG A 622 -12.42 -3.08 -15.01
C ARG A 622 -12.14 -3.23 -16.51
N PHE A 623 -11.15 -2.51 -17.02
CA PHE A 623 -10.75 -2.56 -18.42
C PHE A 623 -9.21 -2.45 -18.55
N PRO A 624 -8.56 -3.20 -19.46
CA PRO A 624 -9.13 -4.23 -20.32
C PRO A 624 -9.41 -5.55 -19.56
N PRO A 625 -10.34 -6.39 -20.04
CA PRO A 625 -10.61 -7.69 -19.44
C PRO A 625 -9.36 -8.59 -19.37
N ASN A 626 -8.56 -8.61 -20.44
CA ASN A 626 -7.25 -9.25 -20.48
C ASN A 626 -6.16 -8.19 -20.26
N ALA A 627 -5.35 -8.35 -19.21
CA ALA A 627 -4.31 -7.38 -18.85
C ALA A 627 -3.28 -7.12 -19.97
N GLN A 628 -2.97 -8.12 -20.81
CA GLN A 628 -2.01 -7.93 -21.90
C GLN A 628 -2.48 -6.92 -22.95
N ASP A 629 -3.80 -6.75 -23.12
CA ASP A 629 -4.36 -5.71 -24.00
C ASP A 629 -4.08 -4.29 -23.47
N GLY A 630 -3.67 -4.18 -22.21
CA GLY A 630 -3.26 -2.95 -21.55
C GLY A 630 -1.83 -2.52 -21.86
N LEU A 631 -1.01 -3.44 -22.38
CA LEU A 631 0.38 -3.17 -22.69
C LEU A 631 0.52 -2.43 -24.01
N MET A 632 1.10 -1.23 -23.94
CA MET A 632 1.42 -0.40 -25.08
C MET A 632 2.92 -0.13 -25.08
N LYS A 633 3.63 -0.61 -26.10
CA LYS A 633 5.02 -0.20 -26.33
C LYS A 633 5.03 1.29 -26.65
N VAL A 634 5.84 2.04 -25.91
CA VAL A 634 6.07 3.46 -26.16
C VAL A 634 6.86 3.56 -27.46
N GLY A 635 6.24 4.23 -28.44
CA GLY A 635 6.47 3.96 -29.85
C GLY A 635 7.90 4.14 -30.36
N ASP A 636 8.17 3.50 -31.49
CA ASP A 636 9.32 3.76 -32.38
C ASP A 636 9.13 5.07 -33.20
N GLN A 637 8.11 5.87 -32.85
CA GLN A 637 7.66 7.09 -33.54
C GLN A 637 8.22 8.37 -32.89
N VAL A 638 9.03 8.25 -31.85
CA VAL A 638 9.79 9.37 -31.26
C VAL A 638 10.97 9.63 -32.21
N GLY A 639 11.15 10.89 -32.58
CA GLY A 639 12.33 11.28 -33.35
C GLY A 639 13.51 11.45 -32.40
N GLU A 640 14.46 12.30 -32.78
CA GLU A 640 15.57 12.69 -31.90
C GLU A 640 15.14 13.60 -30.73
N GLU A 641 13.87 14.05 -30.71
CA GLU A 641 13.34 14.97 -29.69
C GLU A 641 12.22 14.33 -28.86
N ALA A 642 12.14 14.75 -27.59
CA ALA A 642 11.08 14.34 -26.67
C ALA A 642 9.70 14.76 -27.19
N LYS A 643 8.69 13.90 -26.97
CA LYS A 643 7.30 14.13 -27.39
C LYS A 643 6.36 14.12 -26.20
N THR A 644 5.44 15.08 -26.19
CA THR A 644 4.40 15.17 -25.16
C THR A 644 3.04 14.89 -25.77
N TYR A 645 2.31 13.95 -25.16
CA TYR A 645 0.94 13.65 -25.46
C TYR A 645 0.06 14.03 -24.28
N TYR A 646 -1.13 14.56 -24.58
CA TYR A 646 -2.15 14.85 -23.57
C TYR A 646 -3.33 13.94 -23.81
N TYR A 647 -3.96 13.48 -22.74
CA TYR A 647 -5.13 12.62 -22.84
C TYR A 647 -6.12 12.94 -21.73
N ILE A 648 -7.38 12.64 -22.01
CA ILE A 648 -8.49 12.92 -21.11
C ILE A 648 -9.38 11.68 -20.99
N SER A 649 -10.15 11.61 -19.91
CA SER A 649 -11.38 10.82 -19.91
C SER A 649 -12.56 11.72 -20.24
N THR A 650 -13.44 11.31 -21.15
CA THR A 650 -14.65 12.05 -21.51
C THR A 650 -15.75 11.96 -20.44
N ARG A 651 -15.61 11.09 -19.43
CA ARG A 651 -16.63 10.84 -18.40
C ARG A 651 -16.59 11.85 -17.24
N ASN A 652 -15.45 12.49 -16.96
CA ASN A 652 -15.21 13.09 -15.63
C ASN A 652 -14.84 14.59 -15.67
N ASN A 653 -15.54 15.40 -16.48
CA ASN A 653 -15.18 16.83 -16.69
C ASN A 653 -16.35 17.83 -16.50
N ASN A 654 -17.42 17.48 -15.77
CA ASN A 654 -18.66 18.29 -15.71
C ASN A 654 -18.60 19.52 -14.75
N PHE A 655 -17.43 19.91 -14.25
CA PHE A 655 -17.25 21.06 -13.36
C PHE A 655 -16.02 21.88 -13.77
N SER A 656 -16.05 23.20 -13.57
CA SER A 656 -14.99 24.12 -14.01
C SER A 656 -13.62 23.82 -13.38
N ASN A 657 -13.60 23.26 -12.17
CA ASN A 657 -12.39 22.87 -11.43
C ASN A 657 -12.12 21.36 -11.47
N ARG A 658 -12.88 20.57 -12.26
CA ARG A 658 -12.72 19.11 -12.36
C ARG A 658 -12.22 18.72 -13.75
N SER A 659 -11.11 18.00 -13.79
CA SER A 659 -10.50 17.59 -15.06
C SER A 659 -9.78 16.26 -14.90
N HIS A 660 -10.32 15.19 -15.50
CA HIS A 660 -9.67 13.88 -15.52
C HIS A 660 -8.72 13.83 -16.72
N LYS A 661 -7.48 14.26 -16.51
CA LYS A 661 -6.49 14.50 -17.56
C LYS A 661 -5.14 13.93 -17.19
N GLY A 662 -4.40 13.53 -18.20
CA GLY A 662 -3.03 13.09 -18.03
C GLY A 662 -2.13 13.63 -19.13
N GLN A 663 -0.84 13.62 -18.80
CA GLN A 663 0.25 13.98 -19.68
C GLN A 663 1.23 12.82 -19.74
N LEU A 664 1.62 12.44 -20.95
CA LEU A 664 2.68 11.47 -21.22
C LEU A 664 3.82 12.19 -21.91
N VAL A 665 4.99 12.22 -21.29
CA VAL A 665 6.23 12.69 -21.90
C VAL A 665 7.06 11.46 -22.29
N VAL A 666 7.45 11.39 -23.55
CA VAL A 666 8.29 10.33 -24.09
C VAL A 666 9.63 10.92 -24.49
N ASN A 667 10.67 10.53 -23.76
CA ASN A 667 12.04 10.95 -24.03
C ASN A 667 12.70 10.04 -25.09
N PRO A 668 13.59 10.59 -25.95
CA PRO A 668 14.41 9.79 -26.86
C PRO A 668 15.26 8.78 -26.07
N ASN A 669 15.56 7.66 -26.70
CA ASN A 669 16.47 6.69 -26.10
C ASN A 669 17.92 7.08 -26.44
N ASP A 670 18.59 7.78 -25.52
CA ASP A 670 20.01 8.17 -25.66
C ASP A 670 20.99 7.02 -25.39
N SER A 671 20.52 5.76 -25.35
CA SER A 671 21.42 4.62 -25.18
C SER A 671 22.32 4.45 -26.40
N LEU A 672 23.63 4.41 -26.14
CA LEU A 672 24.65 4.12 -27.15
C LEU A 672 24.28 2.84 -27.89
N THR A 673 24.26 2.90 -29.22
CA THR A 673 24.05 1.73 -30.05
C THR A 673 25.14 0.69 -29.79
N ALA A 674 24.86 -0.58 -30.04
CA ALA A 674 25.87 -1.63 -29.93
C ALA A 674 27.13 -1.33 -30.77
N GLY A 675 26.98 -0.58 -31.88
CA GLY A 675 28.07 -0.10 -32.72
C GLY A 675 28.91 0.98 -32.06
N GLU A 676 28.30 1.92 -31.33
CA GLU A 676 29.02 2.95 -30.56
C GLU A 676 29.72 2.35 -29.34
N VAL A 677 29.07 1.41 -28.64
CA VAL A 677 29.71 0.65 -27.56
C VAL A 677 30.90 -0.17 -28.09
N ALA A 678 30.73 -0.88 -29.21
CA ALA A 678 31.83 -1.60 -29.85
C ALA A 678 32.93 -0.64 -30.32
N GLY A 679 32.58 0.53 -30.86
CA GLY A 679 33.51 1.57 -31.27
C GLY A 679 34.29 2.17 -30.11
N ILE A 680 33.66 2.39 -28.96
CA ILE A 680 34.33 2.82 -27.72
C ILE A 680 35.30 1.75 -27.23
N VAL A 681 34.91 0.48 -27.22
CA VAL A 681 35.76 -0.65 -26.80
C VAL A 681 36.95 -0.80 -27.75
N VAL A 682 36.73 -0.78 -29.06
CA VAL A 682 37.80 -0.85 -30.07
C VAL A 682 38.71 0.38 -29.98
N GLY A 683 38.14 1.58 -29.80
CA GLY A 683 38.87 2.83 -29.67
C GLY A 683 39.74 2.88 -28.41
N THR A 684 39.24 2.41 -27.27
CA THR A 684 40.03 2.31 -26.02
C THR A 684 41.15 1.28 -26.14
N MET A 685 40.89 0.13 -26.77
CA MET A 685 41.91 -0.90 -27.05
C MET A 685 43.01 -0.36 -27.99
N ALA A 686 42.62 0.35 -29.06
CA ALA A 686 43.56 0.96 -30.00
C ALA A 686 44.39 2.09 -29.34
N GLY A 687 43.75 2.93 -28.52
CA GLY A 687 44.40 4.00 -27.76
C GLY A 687 45.43 3.46 -26.76
N ALA A 688 45.08 2.43 -25.98
CA ALA A 688 46.02 1.76 -25.09
C ALA A 688 47.20 1.13 -25.87
N GLY A 689 46.93 0.52 -27.02
CA GLY A 689 47.95 -0.02 -27.92
C GLY A 689 48.93 1.05 -28.43
N LEU A 690 48.44 2.22 -28.82
CA LEU A 690 49.26 3.34 -29.28
C LEU A 690 50.12 3.95 -28.16
N VAL A 691 49.58 4.05 -26.94
CA VAL A 691 50.35 4.50 -25.77
C VAL A 691 51.48 3.51 -25.46
N VAL A 692 51.21 2.20 -25.46
CA VAL A 692 52.23 1.17 -25.26
C VAL A 692 53.28 1.21 -26.38
N ALA A 693 52.89 1.38 -27.63
CA ALA A 693 53.82 1.51 -28.76
C ALA A 693 54.70 2.78 -28.63
N GLY A 694 54.11 3.90 -28.23
CA GLY A 694 54.84 5.15 -27.96
C GLY A 694 55.83 5.03 -26.81
N VAL A 695 55.43 4.41 -25.70
CA VAL A 695 56.29 4.12 -24.54
C VAL A 695 57.43 3.18 -24.93
N CYS A 696 57.16 2.16 -25.74
CA CYS A 696 58.18 1.24 -26.26
C CYS A 696 59.16 1.92 -27.22
N PHE A 697 58.67 2.76 -28.14
CA PHE A 697 59.51 3.48 -29.11
C PHE A 697 60.39 4.53 -28.41
N TRP A 698 59.83 5.26 -27.45
CA TRP A 698 60.57 6.22 -26.64
C TRP A 698 61.56 5.54 -25.70
N GLY A 699 61.18 4.43 -25.08
CA GLY A 699 62.06 3.60 -24.25
C GLY A 699 63.22 2.99 -25.04
N LYS A 700 63.02 2.61 -26.31
CA LYS A 700 64.09 2.17 -27.23
C LYS A 700 65.10 3.28 -27.53
N LYS A 701 64.64 4.53 -27.71
CA LYS A 701 65.52 5.69 -27.96
C LYS A 701 66.21 6.22 -26.70
N ASN A 702 65.62 6.02 -25.51
CA ASN A 702 66.12 6.57 -24.24
C ASN A 702 66.41 5.47 -23.20
N PRO A 703 67.48 4.68 -23.37
CA PRO A 703 67.74 3.45 -22.61
C PRO A 703 68.12 3.63 -21.13
N HIS A 704 68.31 4.87 -20.66
CA HIS A 704 68.58 5.23 -19.27
C HIS A 704 67.33 5.79 -18.54
N SER A 705 66.19 5.91 -19.24
CA SER A 705 64.91 6.32 -18.65
C SER A 705 64.18 5.15 -17.99
N LYS A 706 63.20 5.44 -17.12
CA LYS A 706 62.32 4.41 -16.51
C LYS A 706 61.62 3.53 -17.58
N PRO A 707 61.01 4.08 -18.66
CA PRO A 707 60.53 3.30 -19.81
C PRO A 707 61.61 2.49 -20.55
N GLY A 708 62.84 2.98 -20.62
CA GLY A 708 63.98 2.24 -21.21
C GLY A 708 64.36 0.99 -20.40
N GLY A 709 64.22 1.02 -19.07
CA GLY A 709 64.38 -0.15 -18.21
C GLY A 709 63.29 -1.21 -18.44
N TRP A 710 62.04 -0.77 -18.63
CA TRP A 710 60.92 -1.66 -18.95
C TRP A 710 61.08 -2.31 -20.33
N TYR A 711 61.48 -1.54 -21.36
CA TYR A 711 61.77 -2.06 -22.70
C TYR A 711 62.87 -3.14 -22.69
N LYS A 712 63.98 -2.92 -21.97
CA LYS A 712 65.07 -3.91 -21.84
C LYS A 712 64.60 -5.22 -21.19
N THR A 713 63.72 -5.13 -20.20
CA THR A 713 63.17 -6.30 -19.49
C THR A 713 62.26 -7.13 -20.40
N CYS A 714 61.41 -6.47 -21.20
CA CYS A 714 60.53 -7.14 -22.16
C CYS A 714 61.30 -7.72 -23.36
N ALA A 715 62.25 -6.98 -23.94
CA ALA A 715 63.09 -7.46 -25.04
C ALA A 715 63.98 -8.65 -24.61
N GLY A 716 64.49 -8.64 -23.37
CA GLY A 716 65.24 -9.75 -22.80
C GLY A 716 64.41 -11.02 -22.56
N LYS A 717 63.12 -10.89 -22.23
CA LYS A 717 62.18 -12.02 -22.13
C LYS A 717 61.83 -12.60 -23.50
N CYS A 718 61.63 -11.78 -24.53
CA CYS A 718 61.40 -12.26 -25.91
C CYS A 718 62.64 -12.94 -26.52
N ALA A 719 63.85 -12.49 -26.20
CA ALA A 719 65.09 -13.15 -26.63
C ALA A 719 65.28 -14.53 -25.98
N LYS A 720 64.88 -14.71 -24.72
CA LYS A 720 64.90 -16.01 -24.02
C LYS A 720 63.90 -17.03 -24.57
N MET A 721 62.81 -16.60 -25.21
CA MET A 721 61.84 -17.52 -25.84
C MET A 721 62.31 -18.09 -27.19
N ARG A 722 63.37 -17.56 -27.82
CA ARG A 722 63.91 -18.06 -29.10
C ARG A 722 65.02 -19.12 -28.96
N GLY A 723 65.42 -19.48 -27.74
CA GLY A 723 66.57 -20.35 -27.48
C GLY A 723 66.28 -21.76 -26.94
N GLY A 724 65.03 -22.21 -26.91
CA GLY A 724 64.67 -23.53 -26.35
C GLY A 724 64.22 -24.53 -27.42
N THR A 725 65.14 -25.39 -27.88
CA THR A 725 64.81 -26.67 -28.53
C THR A 725 64.63 -27.75 -27.47
N THR A 726 63.46 -28.38 -27.38
CA THR A 726 63.24 -29.85 -27.44
C THR A 726 61.79 -30.23 -27.14
N SER A 727 61.26 -31.09 -28.02
CA SER A 727 60.21 -32.12 -27.85
C SER A 727 58.79 -31.71 -27.42
N ALA A 728 57.86 -31.89 -28.36
CA ALA A 728 56.42 -32.03 -28.13
C ALA A 728 56.08 -33.23 -27.22
N PRO A 729 54.91 -33.20 -26.57
CA PRO A 729 53.85 -34.07 -27.04
C PRO A 729 52.49 -33.37 -27.17
N ALA A 730 51.68 -33.85 -28.11
CA ALA A 730 50.23 -33.80 -28.09
C ALA A 730 49.73 -35.27 -27.99
N PRO A 731 48.43 -35.58 -27.80
CA PRO A 731 47.28 -34.78 -27.38
C PRO A 731 46.57 -35.41 -26.14
N ASP A 732 45.51 -34.78 -25.61
CA ASP A 732 44.24 -35.45 -25.22
C ASP A 732 43.35 -34.58 -24.31
N THR A 733 42.13 -34.35 -24.78
CA THR A 733 40.91 -34.07 -23.99
C THR A 733 40.46 -35.33 -23.21
N PRO A 734 39.38 -35.37 -22.38
CA PRO A 734 38.59 -34.35 -21.67
C PRO A 734 38.22 -34.77 -20.19
N TYR A 735 37.36 -33.95 -19.55
CA TYR A 735 36.38 -34.30 -18.49
C TYR A 735 36.75 -34.31 -16.99
N THR A 736 35.73 -33.81 -16.25
CA THR A 736 35.20 -34.20 -14.93
C THR A 736 35.80 -33.62 -13.64
N ASN A 737 34.99 -32.71 -13.07
CA ASN A 737 34.29 -32.82 -11.78
C ASN A 737 35.04 -32.98 -10.45
N TYR A 738 34.46 -32.26 -9.46
CA TYR A 738 34.51 -32.40 -8.00
C TYR A 738 35.81 -32.01 -7.28
N ALA A 739 35.80 -30.82 -6.68
CA ALA A 739 35.68 -30.66 -5.22
C ALA A 739 34.98 -29.34 -4.90
#